data_AF-A0A553Q6F1-F1
#
_entry.id   AF-A0A553Q6F1-F1
#
_cell.length_a   1.000
_cell.length_b   1.000
_cell.length_c   1.000
_cell.angle_alpha   90.00
_cell.angle_beta   90.00
_cell.angle_gamma   90.00
#
_symmetry.space_group_name_H-M   'P 1'
#
loop_
_entity.id
_entity.type
_entity.pdbx_description
1 polymer ?
#
loop_
_entity_poly.entity_id
_entity_poly.type
_entity_poly.pdbx_seq_one_letter_code
_entity_poly.pdbx_strand_id
1 'polypeptide(L)'
;HRHLHSPPGGRPPPQAPPEREEEGREMSVIDPVKMANSRTSGNHQSMIWSTNSNCPDSKTYETGGKEEIGVSSRDFWLEFHLVCDFHNDYRNCEMHGATFTLRTERKEVKYEGQSARGRSAARVYSMNKYDDAFFVNGLELDQGSSWDVVCVLLENDRSHIIQTTWSQSSWRPMPLSKFIYTDHKGELDPHGHTPSRLAYDDISCYCNDLSISMTVREAQRSLFKKRACLCAPARVCCTTGRNKLLLTIFDGFRWDYDRDVDTPNLDKMAEEGVKAAYVTPPFLTITSPTHFTLLSGRYIENHGVIHNVWFNTTTRQRKEYYMTQFVDEYWDNGSLPIWITAQRQGLKTGSLHFPGTAATYQNETIQVREVEPRAYDYTNESVWRENVDKVIKDWFKDADLDFVTLYFGDPDETGHKKGPDSPERREAVKKVDRTLGYLRETVERHGLSDHLNIIITADHGMSTVLKGDQVKQIILTDIPGFSYKDLQFHLIDYGPMGMLLPKEGMLDKIYNALKGGHPNLHVYKKEDMPSRLHYSNHPRVLPIVLIADPGYVINGFYPLQTNNGEHGYDNEIMDMKPFFRAVGPDFHRNLLVGPFETVNVYALMCHLLGIKPEINDGSLDHTKHMLISNGKPCETGDAKESSVLPNLFIGFAAFAGFVFFVFVVLTSYHGYKRLKSVKSGKVKMVCKLTPSKRDHCAPTRDLCKSVRNKLLLISFDGFRWDYDRDVDTPNLDKMAKEGVKATTQEKKQYYMTQFVDDYWDNGSLPIWITAQRQGLKAGSMHFPGTAATYQNETVQVREVEPRFYDHTDETLWTKKVDTVMNDWFNKQDLDLVTLYFGDPDAVGHEFGPDSPERREAVKKVDRTVGYLRESAQKLGLSDQLNIIITADHGMSTIFKGEDVKEIVLSKIPGFSFKDLKFHMVDYGPFGMLLPKEGMLDKVYNALKGGHPNLNVYKKEDMPARLHYSNHPRLLPLILYADPGYVINGFYVFQTNNGEHGYDNEIMDMKPFFRAVGPDFHRNLLVGPFETVNVYALMCHLLGIKPEINDGSLDHTKHMLISNGKPCETGDGSESSLQNVFIGLAAVAGFLLLAFAVVTSYNVHKRRRVSQSPYLQSFPCLP
;
A
#
# COMPACT_ATOMS: atom_id res chain seq x y z
N HIS A 1 -8.26 42.55 48.23
CA HIS A 1 -8.63 43.97 48.03
C HIS A 1 -9.53 44.03 46.80
N ARG A 2 -10.83 44.42 46.88
CA ARG A 2 -11.39 45.77 47.10
C ARG A 2 -11.01 46.74 45.97
N HIS A 3 -11.92 47.05 45.03
CA HIS A 3 -12.83 48.23 45.01
C HIS A 3 -12.25 49.36 44.11
N LEU A 4 -13.01 50.25 43.44
CA LEU A 4 -14.47 50.41 43.18
C LEU A 4 -14.70 51.43 42.02
N HIS A 5 -15.95 51.47 41.51
CA HIS A 5 -16.70 52.61 40.89
C HIS A 5 -17.21 52.48 39.44
N SER A 6 -18.39 53.11 39.24
CA SER A 6 -19.28 53.20 38.05
C SER A 6 -19.45 54.71 37.72
N PRO A 7 -20.51 55.28 37.06
CA PRO A 7 -21.73 54.77 36.37
C PRO A 7 -21.84 55.38 34.93
N PRO A 8 -23.00 55.65 34.27
CA PRO A 8 -24.42 55.23 34.41
C PRO A 8 -25.00 54.56 33.11
N GLY A 9 -26.22 53.99 33.01
CA GLY A 9 -27.35 53.76 33.95
C GLY A 9 -28.61 54.61 33.66
N GLY A 10 -29.85 54.10 33.54
CA GLY A 10 -30.41 52.72 33.47
C GLY A 10 -31.91 52.64 33.89
N ARG A 11 -32.59 51.48 33.68
CA ARG A 11 -33.99 51.10 34.13
C ARG A 11 -35.17 51.73 33.31
N PRO A 12 -36.39 51.12 33.23
CA PRO A 12 -37.17 50.36 34.24
C PRO A 12 -37.48 48.86 33.95
N PRO A 13 -38.14 48.11 34.88
CA PRO A 13 -38.15 46.63 34.90
C PRO A 13 -39.62 46.04 34.95
N PRO A 14 -40.00 44.86 35.53
CA PRO A 14 -41.11 44.04 35.00
C PRO A 14 -42.35 43.92 35.93
N GLN A 15 -43.30 43.02 35.58
CA GLN A 15 -44.39 42.56 36.46
C GLN A 15 -44.34 41.03 36.70
N ALA A 16 -45.07 40.58 37.73
CA ALA A 16 -45.00 39.24 38.34
C ALA A 16 -46.37 38.49 38.25
N PRO A 17 -46.46 37.20 38.63
CA PRO A 17 -47.64 36.35 38.38
C PRO A 17 -48.60 36.18 39.59
N PRO A 18 -49.81 35.63 39.37
CA PRO A 18 -50.58 34.78 40.31
C PRO A 18 -50.26 33.27 40.09
N GLU A 19 -50.24 32.35 41.06
CA GLU A 19 -51.33 31.83 41.94
C GLU A 19 -52.42 31.03 41.19
N ARG A 20 -52.91 29.83 41.59
CA ARG A 20 -52.64 28.80 42.65
C ARG A 20 -53.03 27.39 42.07
N GLU A 21 -53.32 26.24 42.72
CA GLU A 21 -53.61 25.68 44.08
C GLU A 21 -52.85 24.32 44.23
N GLU A 22 -52.48 23.73 45.38
CA GLU A 22 -53.21 23.13 46.53
C GLU A 22 -54.14 21.95 46.12
N GLU A 23 -54.19 20.76 46.76
CA GLU A 23 -53.68 20.20 48.05
C GLU A 23 -52.98 18.81 47.83
N GLY A 24 -52.31 18.10 48.76
CA GLY A 24 -51.86 18.38 50.15
C GLY A 24 -51.53 17.11 50.97
N ARG A 25 -50.67 17.24 52.01
CA ARG A 25 -50.39 16.30 53.15
C ARG A 25 -49.62 14.97 52.90
N GLU A 26 -48.75 14.47 53.81
CA GLU A 26 -48.13 15.05 55.03
C GLU A 26 -46.83 14.32 55.50
N MET A 27 -45.84 15.09 56.00
CA MET A 27 -44.92 14.88 57.15
C MET A 27 -44.03 13.59 57.30
N SER A 28 -42.84 13.62 57.95
CA SER A 28 -42.09 14.70 58.66
C SER A 28 -40.59 14.40 58.95
N VAL A 29 -39.71 15.40 58.73
CA VAL A 29 -38.66 15.97 59.65
C VAL A 29 -37.51 15.00 60.12
N ILE A 30 -36.22 15.36 60.29
CA ILE A 30 -35.57 16.46 61.07
C ILE A 30 -34.24 16.99 60.45
N ASP A 31 -33.88 18.23 60.79
CA ASP A 31 -32.80 19.11 60.29
C ASP A 31 -31.45 19.08 61.09
N PRO A 32 -30.35 19.72 60.61
CA PRO A 32 -28.98 19.70 61.20
C PRO A 32 -28.60 20.95 62.04
N VAL A 33 -27.39 21.03 62.65
CA VAL A 33 -26.91 22.30 63.29
C VAL A 33 -25.36 22.42 63.61
N LYS A 34 -24.74 23.54 63.18
CA LYS A 34 -23.63 24.39 63.77
C LYS A 34 -22.19 23.85 64.07
N MET A 35 -21.12 24.53 63.58
CA MET A 35 -20.21 25.58 64.21
C MET A 35 -19.00 25.03 65.01
N ALA A 36 -17.87 25.74 65.25
CA ALA A 36 -17.16 26.89 64.63
C ALA A 36 -15.81 27.15 65.36
N ASN A 37 -14.86 27.91 64.74
CA ASN A 37 -13.71 28.62 65.38
C ASN A 37 -12.63 27.76 66.13
N SER A 38 -11.34 28.14 66.29
CA SER A 38 -10.49 29.26 65.81
C SER A 38 -8.98 28.98 66.06
N ARG A 39 -8.08 29.78 65.43
CA ARG A 39 -6.76 30.32 65.90
C ARG A 39 -6.04 29.71 67.14
N THR A 40 -4.70 29.62 67.28
CA THR A 40 -3.50 29.88 66.43
C THR A 40 -2.23 29.45 67.20
N SER A 41 -1.24 28.84 66.55
CA SER A 41 0.20 28.84 66.91
C SER A 41 1.05 28.37 65.71
N GLY A 42 2.39 28.47 65.72
CA GLY A 42 3.21 28.14 64.54
C GLY A 42 4.73 28.03 64.78
N ASN A 43 5.49 28.15 63.68
CA ASN A 43 6.94 27.98 63.46
C ASN A 43 7.43 26.54 63.15
N HIS A 44 8.10 26.40 61.99
CA HIS A 44 9.26 25.56 61.57
C HIS A 44 9.45 24.10 62.13
N GLN A 45 10.03 23.12 61.40
CA GLN A 45 10.95 23.16 60.24
C GLN A 45 10.98 21.84 59.42
N SER A 46 11.41 21.91 58.15
CA SER A 46 12.04 20.88 57.28
C SER A 46 11.81 19.34 57.45
N MET A 47 11.00 18.77 56.54
CA MET A 47 11.37 17.80 55.45
C MET A 47 12.27 16.53 55.66
N ILE A 48 11.73 15.38 55.20
CA ILE A 48 12.29 14.09 54.66
C ILE A 48 13.25 13.18 55.50
N TRP A 49 12.79 11.98 55.92
CA TRP A 49 13.17 10.64 55.37
C TRP A 49 12.51 9.42 56.09
N SER A 50 12.35 8.32 55.34
CA SER A 50 12.43 6.88 55.72
C SER A 50 11.38 6.10 56.57
N THR A 51 11.03 4.92 56.01
CA THR A 51 10.96 3.55 56.63
C THR A 51 9.79 3.02 57.47
N ASN A 52 9.61 1.67 57.32
CA ASN A 52 9.10 0.67 58.29
C ASN A 52 7.59 0.63 58.61
N SER A 53 6.98 -0.51 59.00
CA SER A 53 7.36 -1.95 58.98
C SER A 53 6.13 -2.82 59.30
N ASN A 54 6.24 -4.18 59.28
CA ASN A 54 6.00 -5.07 60.45
C ASN A 54 5.95 -6.58 60.12
N CYS A 55 6.66 -7.38 60.94
CA CYS A 55 6.35 -8.79 61.26
C CYS A 55 5.59 -8.83 62.62
N PRO A 56 5.15 -9.98 63.22
CA PRO A 56 5.97 -11.17 63.59
C PRO A 56 5.17 -12.51 63.42
N ASP A 57 5.54 -13.73 63.86
CA ASP A 57 6.73 -14.29 64.52
C ASP A 57 6.85 -15.84 64.25
N SER A 58 7.97 -16.44 64.71
CA SER A 58 8.04 -17.68 65.52
C SER A 58 8.76 -18.96 65.00
N LYS A 59 10.00 -19.11 65.50
CA LYS A 59 10.60 -20.30 66.17
C LYS A 59 10.97 -21.58 65.39
N THR A 60 12.12 -22.26 65.62
CA THR A 60 13.50 -21.92 66.12
C THR A 60 14.41 -23.19 66.07
N TYR A 61 15.75 -23.03 66.13
CA TYR A 61 16.84 -24.05 66.28
C TYR A 61 17.14 -24.89 65.01
N GLU A 62 18.38 -25.03 64.47
CA GLU A 62 19.72 -25.41 65.01
C GLU A 62 19.89 -26.93 65.23
N THR A 63 20.99 -27.64 64.88
CA THR A 63 22.34 -27.32 64.34
C THR A 63 22.89 -28.50 63.48
N GLY A 64 24.02 -28.32 62.76
CA GLY A 64 25.07 -29.37 62.70
C GLY A 64 25.54 -29.98 61.34
N GLY A 65 26.68 -29.50 60.82
CA GLY A 65 27.88 -30.35 60.57
C GLY A 65 28.03 -31.32 59.37
N LYS A 66 28.95 -30.96 58.45
CA LYS A 66 29.97 -31.80 57.74
C LYS A 66 29.61 -32.76 56.56
N GLU A 67 30.38 -32.53 55.47
CA GLU A 67 31.12 -33.48 54.60
C GLU A 67 30.43 -34.45 53.61
N GLU A 68 30.60 -34.08 52.33
CA GLU A 68 30.95 -34.89 51.12
C GLU A 68 30.00 -35.93 50.45
N ILE A 69 29.75 -35.65 49.15
CA ILE A 69 29.64 -36.57 47.99
C ILE A 69 28.48 -37.60 47.98
N GLY A 70 27.50 -37.43 47.07
CA GLY A 70 26.49 -38.46 46.79
C GLY A 70 25.52 -38.19 45.63
N VAL A 71 25.44 -39.12 44.68
CA VAL A 71 24.69 -39.04 43.41
C VAL A 71 23.17 -39.27 43.55
N SER A 72 22.37 -38.27 43.15
CA SER A 72 21.01 -38.36 42.54
C SER A 72 19.79 -38.95 43.29
N SER A 73 18.62 -38.47 42.84
CA SER A 73 17.29 -39.12 42.79
C SER A 73 16.36 -39.05 44.03
N ARG A 74 15.10 -38.63 43.73
CA ARG A 74 13.81 -39.01 44.37
C ARG A 74 13.60 -38.68 45.86
N ASP A 75 12.39 -38.42 46.35
CA ASP A 75 11.06 -38.17 45.77
C ASP A 75 10.35 -37.15 46.70
N PHE A 76 9.21 -36.58 46.30
CA PHE A 76 8.16 -36.27 47.28
C PHE A 76 6.77 -36.46 46.69
N TRP A 77 5.90 -37.12 47.47
CA TRP A 77 4.51 -37.42 47.15
C TRP A 77 3.56 -36.42 47.83
N LEU A 78 2.35 -36.28 47.28
CA LEU A 78 1.18 -35.85 48.04
C LEU A 78 -0.07 -36.54 47.47
N GLU A 79 -0.87 -37.11 48.37
CA GLU A 79 -1.99 -37.99 48.04
C GLU A 79 -3.29 -37.23 47.76
N PHE A 80 -4.22 -37.87 47.05
CA PHE A 80 -5.65 -37.59 47.15
C PHE A 80 -6.42 -38.91 47.32
N HIS A 81 -7.48 -38.88 48.14
CA HIS A 81 -8.13 -40.08 48.64
C HIS A 81 -8.91 -40.87 47.59
N LEU A 82 -8.73 -42.20 47.64
CA LEU A 82 -9.70 -43.18 47.13
C LEU A 82 -10.83 -43.40 48.14
N VAL A 83 -12.05 -43.58 47.64
CA VAL A 83 -13.19 -44.15 48.41
C VAL A 83 -13.86 -45.21 47.55
N CYS A 84 -13.74 -46.45 48.00
CA CYS A 84 -14.49 -47.64 47.57
C CYS A 84 -15.01 -48.33 48.88
N ASP A 85 -15.97 -49.25 48.92
CA ASP A 85 -16.77 -49.94 47.89
C ASP A 85 -18.05 -50.50 48.59
N PHE A 86 -18.58 -51.63 48.09
CA PHE A 86 -19.55 -52.60 48.65
C PHE A 86 -20.99 -52.51 48.08
N HIS A 87 -21.65 -53.60 47.65
CA HIS A 87 -21.22 -54.93 47.15
C HIS A 87 -22.48 -55.75 46.77
N ASN A 88 -22.39 -56.71 45.83
CA ASN A 88 -22.78 -58.12 46.10
C ASN A 88 -22.52 -59.11 44.94
N ASP A 89 -22.46 -60.39 45.32
CA ASP A 89 -22.08 -61.60 44.56
C ASP A 89 -23.13 -62.08 43.53
N TYR A 90 -22.70 -62.79 42.47
CA TYR A 90 -22.69 -64.27 42.45
C TYR A 90 -21.94 -64.85 41.22
N ARG A 91 -21.68 -66.17 41.23
CA ARG A 91 -20.56 -66.82 40.52
C ARG A 91 -20.97 -67.83 39.44
N ASN A 92 -20.13 -67.98 38.41
CA ASN A 92 -19.45 -69.25 38.09
C ASN A 92 -18.41 -69.09 36.95
N CYS A 93 -17.48 -70.04 36.84
CA CYS A 93 -16.35 -70.02 35.90
C CYS A 93 -16.33 -71.27 35.01
N GLU A 94 -15.69 -71.19 33.84
CA GLU A 94 -14.79 -72.24 33.34
C GLU A 94 -13.80 -71.70 32.28
N MET A 95 -12.76 -72.47 31.96
CA MET A 95 -11.66 -72.11 31.05
C MET A 95 -11.41 -73.21 30.00
N HIS A 96 -10.78 -72.87 28.88
CA HIS A 96 -9.58 -73.52 28.27
C HIS A 96 -9.36 -72.98 26.84
N GLY A 97 -8.14 -72.64 26.37
CA GLY A 97 -6.85 -72.45 27.05
C GLY A 97 -5.66 -72.39 26.07
N ALA A 98 -4.54 -71.78 26.51
CA ALA A 98 -3.13 -72.15 26.25
C ALA A 98 -2.57 -72.12 24.76
N THR A 99 -1.30 -71.78 24.45
CA THR A 99 -0.14 -71.35 25.25
C THR A 99 1.06 -70.80 24.43
N PHE A 100 1.95 -70.08 25.14
CA PHE A 100 3.42 -70.02 24.98
C PHE A 100 4.11 -69.08 23.95
N THR A 101 5.43 -68.97 24.14
CA THR A 101 6.25 -67.74 24.04
C THR A 101 7.67 -68.09 23.60
N LEU A 102 8.41 -67.14 23.01
CA LEU A 102 9.88 -67.15 23.02
C LEU A 102 10.44 -65.73 23.26
N ARG A 103 11.64 -65.67 23.87
CA ARG A 103 12.24 -64.47 24.46
C ARG A 103 13.76 -64.62 24.49
N THR A 104 14.50 -63.60 24.04
CA THR A 104 15.92 -63.42 24.40
C THR A 104 16.31 -61.94 24.36
N GLU A 105 16.95 -61.49 25.43
CA GLU A 105 17.72 -60.26 25.50
C GLU A 105 19.21 -60.59 25.29
N ARG A 106 20.02 -59.66 24.77
CA ARG A 106 21.35 -59.37 25.33
C ARG A 106 21.92 -58.04 24.84
N LYS A 107 22.97 -57.60 25.55
CA LYS A 107 23.55 -56.26 25.49
C LYS A 107 24.82 -56.15 24.63
N GLU A 108 25.26 -54.89 24.46
CA GLU A 108 26.60 -54.36 24.79
C GLU A 108 27.63 -54.08 23.67
N VAL A 109 28.55 -53.17 24.03
CA VAL A 109 29.82 -52.78 23.38
C VAL A 109 29.76 -51.67 22.29
N LYS A 110 30.68 -50.70 22.45
CA LYS A 110 31.01 -49.59 21.52
C LYS A 110 32.00 -50.08 20.45
N TYR A 111 32.18 -49.37 19.33
CA TYR A 111 33.50 -48.83 18.96
C TYR A 111 33.44 -47.77 17.84
N GLU A 112 34.53 -47.02 17.71
CA GLU A 112 34.86 -46.13 16.59
C GLU A 112 35.18 -46.94 15.31
N GLY A 113 35.08 -46.34 14.12
CA GLY A 113 35.48 -47.06 12.89
C GLY A 113 35.32 -46.29 11.58
N GLN A 114 36.43 -45.86 11.01
CA GLN A 114 36.53 -45.12 9.74
C GLN A 114 36.04 -45.90 8.50
N SER A 115 35.53 -45.12 7.52
CA SER A 115 35.83 -45.19 6.08
C SER A 115 35.06 -46.11 5.10
N ALA A 116 34.76 -45.48 3.95
CA ALA A 116 34.99 -45.94 2.56
C ALA A 116 34.21 -47.12 1.93
N ARG A 117 33.46 -46.76 0.86
CA ARG A 117 33.35 -47.44 -0.47
C ARG A 117 32.91 -48.92 -0.52
N GLY A 118 31.81 -49.22 -1.25
CA GLY A 118 31.50 -50.64 -1.55
C GLY A 118 30.34 -51.00 -2.49
N ARG A 119 30.25 -50.39 -3.68
CA ARG A 119 29.52 -50.85 -4.89
C ARG A 119 28.73 -52.20 -4.85
N SER A 120 27.40 -52.06 -5.03
CA SER A 120 26.55 -52.74 -6.04
C SER A 120 26.41 -54.29 -6.12
N ALA A 121 25.17 -54.73 -5.85
CA ALA A 121 24.27 -55.48 -6.77
C ALA A 121 24.51 -56.96 -7.16
N ALA A 122 23.63 -57.81 -6.61
CA ALA A 122 22.97 -58.98 -7.25
C ALA A 122 21.52 -59.04 -6.68
N ARG A 123 20.41 -59.27 -7.41
CA ARG A 123 20.00 -60.45 -8.21
C ARG A 123 19.85 -61.72 -7.33
N VAL A 124 18.75 -62.51 -7.36
CA VAL A 124 17.56 -62.52 -8.26
C VAL A 124 16.40 -63.42 -7.72
N TYR A 125 15.13 -63.11 -8.08
CA TYR A 125 13.89 -63.95 -8.01
C TYR A 125 13.34 -64.26 -6.58
N SER A 126 12.02 -64.42 -6.33
CA SER A 126 11.05 -65.36 -6.93
C SER A 126 9.61 -64.80 -7.13
N MET A 127 8.73 -65.54 -7.82
CA MET A 127 7.38 -65.17 -8.27
C MET A 127 6.24 -65.95 -7.58
N ASN A 128 5.04 -65.35 -7.48
CA ASN A 128 3.72 -65.80 -8.02
C ASN A 128 2.57 -65.02 -7.32
N LYS A 129 1.49 -64.46 -7.91
CA LYS A 129 0.70 -64.51 -9.19
C LYS A 129 -0.70 -65.17 -9.02
N TYR A 130 -1.60 -64.89 -9.96
CA TYR A 130 -3.07 -65.10 -10.07
C TYR A 130 -3.88 -63.86 -9.63
N ASP A 131 -4.38 -62.95 -10.50
CA ASP A 131 -5.25 -63.01 -11.73
C ASP A 131 -6.73 -62.73 -11.34
N ASP A 132 -7.64 -62.09 -12.11
CA ASP A 132 -7.85 -61.82 -13.55
C ASP A 132 -8.32 -60.35 -13.82
N ALA A 133 -7.87 -59.64 -14.88
CA ALA A 133 -8.48 -59.44 -16.23
C ALA A 133 -9.73 -58.51 -16.29
N PHE A 134 -9.96 -57.61 -17.28
CA PHE A 134 -9.84 -57.73 -18.75
C PHE A 134 -9.51 -56.41 -19.51
N PHE A 135 -8.58 -56.48 -20.49
CA PHE A 135 -8.59 -55.88 -21.86
C PHE A 135 -8.66 -54.33 -22.14
N VAL A 136 -8.05 -53.75 -23.20
CA VAL A 136 -6.84 -54.07 -24.04
C VAL A 136 -6.52 -52.96 -25.08
N ASN A 137 -5.29 -52.96 -25.64
CA ASN A 137 -4.74 -52.14 -26.77
C ASN A 137 -4.48 -50.63 -26.53
N GLY A 138 -3.31 -50.07 -26.92
CA GLY A 138 -2.06 -50.71 -27.35
C GLY A 138 -1.04 -49.78 -28.04
N LEU A 139 0.27 -50.08 -27.85
CA LEU A 139 1.38 -50.11 -28.85
C LEU A 139 1.74 -48.82 -29.67
N GLU A 140 2.99 -48.49 -30.03
CA GLU A 140 4.30 -49.17 -29.85
C GLU A 140 5.56 -48.27 -30.01
N LEU A 141 6.62 -48.61 -29.25
CA LEU A 141 8.08 -48.68 -29.55
C LEU A 141 8.90 -47.60 -30.34
N ASP A 142 9.85 -46.94 -29.62
CA ASP A 142 11.32 -47.30 -29.54
C ASP A 142 12.44 -46.61 -30.39
N GLN A 143 13.66 -46.67 -29.81
CA GLN A 143 15.04 -46.65 -30.34
C GLN A 143 15.72 -45.37 -30.92
N GLY A 144 17.02 -45.23 -30.62
CA GLY A 144 17.98 -44.37 -31.34
C GLY A 144 19.11 -43.72 -30.51
N SER A 145 20.36 -44.21 -30.57
CA SER A 145 21.49 -43.68 -29.78
C SER A 145 22.86 -43.77 -30.47
N SER A 146 23.72 -42.73 -30.43
CA SER A 146 25.21 -42.86 -30.34
C SER A 146 26.04 -41.54 -30.34
N TRP A 147 26.80 -41.30 -29.26
CA TRP A 147 28.26 -41.05 -29.12
C TRP A 147 29.14 -40.18 -30.10
N ASP A 148 30.23 -39.64 -29.49
CA ASP A 148 31.60 -39.32 -29.99
C ASP A 148 31.97 -38.00 -30.74
N VAL A 149 33.23 -37.47 -30.76
CA VAL A 149 34.31 -37.30 -29.72
C VAL A 149 35.53 -36.41 -30.21
N VAL A 150 36.25 -35.70 -29.30
CA VAL A 150 37.71 -35.28 -29.32
C VAL A 150 38.32 -34.07 -30.13
N CYS A 151 38.85 -33.09 -29.36
CA CYS A 151 40.17 -32.38 -29.34
C CYS A 151 40.82 -31.39 -30.38
N VAL A 152 41.13 -30.17 -29.86
CA VAL A 152 42.47 -29.48 -29.67
C VAL A 152 43.45 -29.13 -30.83
N LEU A 153 43.95 -27.86 -30.86
CA LEU A 153 45.39 -27.46 -30.99
C LEU A 153 45.68 -25.94 -30.70
N LEU A 154 46.95 -25.49 -30.80
CA LEU A 154 47.55 -24.23 -30.26
C LEU A 154 48.40 -23.45 -31.31
N GLU A 155 48.76 -22.15 -31.07
CA GLU A 155 50.14 -21.57 -31.17
C GLU A 155 50.32 -20.03 -30.87
N ASN A 156 51.53 -19.47 -31.09
CA ASN A 156 52.16 -18.21 -30.56
C ASN A 156 51.97 -16.93 -31.46
N ASP A 157 52.64 -15.74 -31.39
CA ASP A 157 53.97 -15.30 -30.87
C ASP A 157 54.11 -13.74 -30.57
N ARG A 158 55.28 -13.07 -30.78
CA ARG A 158 55.84 -11.98 -29.90
C ARG A 158 55.90 -10.48 -30.36
N SER A 159 56.14 -9.62 -29.35
CA SER A 159 57.15 -8.49 -29.25
C SER A 159 56.98 -7.10 -29.91
N HIS A 160 57.29 -6.02 -29.15
CA HIS A 160 58.43 -5.07 -29.38
C HIS A 160 58.58 -3.99 -28.26
N ILE A 161 59.61 -3.10 -28.35
CA ILE A 161 60.14 -2.17 -27.29
C ILE A 161 60.52 -0.79 -27.89
N ILE A 162 60.44 0.34 -27.12
CA ILE A 162 61.27 1.58 -27.26
C ILE A 162 61.14 2.52 -26.02
N GLN A 163 61.98 3.57 -25.89
CA GLN A 163 62.38 4.21 -24.60
C GLN A 163 62.01 5.70 -24.37
N THR A 164 61.81 6.06 -23.08
CA THR A 164 62.19 7.30 -22.31
C THR A 164 62.14 8.74 -22.88
N THR A 165 61.69 9.71 -22.05
CA THR A 165 62.45 10.93 -21.60
C THR A 165 61.77 11.67 -20.41
N TRP A 166 62.29 12.82 -19.94
CA TRP A 166 62.20 13.34 -18.55
C TRP A 166 61.63 14.77 -18.32
N SER A 167 60.99 15.01 -17.16
CA SER A 167 61.19 16.13 -16.18
C SER A 167 60.18 15.94 -15.00
N GLN A 168 60.43 16.14 -13.69
CA GLN A 168 61.04 17.21 -12.87
C GLN A 168 60.28 18.56 -12.90
N SER A 169 60.04 19.32 -11.82
CA SER A 169 60.20 19.18 -10.33
C SER A 169 59.59 20.45 -9.64
N SER A 170 59.39 20.63 -8.31
CA SER A 170 58.95 19.80 -7.16
C SER A 170 58.67 20.73 -5.93
N TRP A 171 58.56 20.18 -4.69
CA TRP A 171 58.61 20.86 -3.34
C TRP A 171 57.32 21.31 -2.60
N ARG A 172 57.33 21.05 -1.28
CA ARG A 172 56.63 21.72 -0.15
C ARG A 172 57.71 22.21 0.85
N PRO A 173 57.38 22.96 1.93
CA PRO A 173 57.30 22.28 3.25
C PRO A 173 56.27 22.86 4.27
N MET A 174 56.33 22.31 5.50
CA MET A 174 55.56 22.52 6.75
C MET A 174 56.39 23.37 7.78
N PRO A 175 56.05 23.53 9.09
CA PRO A 175 54.76 23.77 9.81
C PRO A 175 54.85 24.79 11.01
N LEU A 176 53.76 24.91 11.80
CA LEU A 176 53.68 25.14 13.28
C LEU A 176 54.23 26.42 13.99
N SER A 177 53.35 27.14 14.71
CA SER A 177 53.37 27.31 16.20
C SER A 177 52.25 28.26 16.73
N LYS A 178 52.18 28.54 18.04
CA LYS A 178 51.04 29.12 18.83
C LYS A 178 51.39 30.50 19.50
N PHE A 179 50.46 30.99 20.35
CA PHE A 179 50.64 31.84 21.58
C PHE A 179 50.42 33.39 21.45
N ILE A 180 49.94 34.21 22.42
CA ILE A 180 49.65 34.16 23.91
C ILE A 180 48.42 35.09 24.29
N TYR A 181 47.56 34.68 25.27
CA TYR A 181 46.76 35.39 26.34
C TYR A 181 46.09 36.81 26.15
N THR A 182 45.28 37.40 27.07
CA THR A 182 45.07 37.25 28.55
C THR A 182 43.67 37.66 29.11
N ASP A 183 43.43 37.31 30.39
CA ASP A 183 42.56 37.94 31.42
C ASP A 183 41.00 37.80 31.43
N HIS A 184 40.30 37.80 32.58
CA HIS A 184 40.54 37.14 33.90
C HIS A 184 39.29 37.22 34.83
N LYS A 185 39.40 36.66 36.06
CA LYS A 185 38.40 36.52 37.15
C LYS A 185 37.27 35.49 36.87
N GLY A 186 36.95 34.51 37.72
CA GLY A 186 37.47 34.12 39.04
C GLY A 186 36.41 34.23 40.16
N GLU A 187 36.37 33.38 41.21
CA GLU A 187 37.26 32.26 41.58
C GLU A 187 36.63 31.43 42.75
N LEU A 188 37.33 30.35 43.18
CA LEU A 188 37.25 29.62 44.47
C LEU A 188 36.31 28.40 44.65
N ASP A 189 36.94 27.22 44.50
CA ASP A 189 36.75 25.97 45.28
C ASP A 189 37.37 26.13 46.70
N PRO A 190 37.01 25.32 47.73
CA PRO A 190 37.92 24.23 48.16
C PRO A 190 37.32 22.97 48.84
N HIS A 191 38.18 21.95 48.98
CA HIS A 191 38.12 20.73 49.83
C HIS A 191 37.47 19.47 49.20
N GLY A 192 38.18 18.38 48.88
CA GLY A 192 39.62 18.13 48.89
C GLY A 192 40.17 17.37 50.11
N HIS A 193 40.18 16.02 50.08
CA HIS A 193 41.09 15.16 50.87
C HIS A 193 41.20 13.71 50.31
N THR A 194 42.43 13.27 50.04
CA THR A 194 42.88 11.86 49.98
C THR A 194 43.76 11.58 51.23
N PRO A 195 44.34 10.39 51.51
CA PRO A 195 44.38 9.09 50.80
C PRO A 195 43.88 7.90 51.71
N SER A 196 44.12 6.58 51.59
CA SER A 196 45.27 5.82 51.04
C SER A 196 45.10 4.27 51.01
N ARG A 197 46.04 3.60 50.30
CA ARG A 197 46.65 2.25 50.52
C ARG A 197 46.01 0.94 49.98
N LEU A 198 46.79 0.34 49.05
CA LEU A 198 47.12 -1.10 48.87
C LEU A 198 46.07 -2.01 48.17
N ALA A 199 46.43 -2.93 47.26
CA ALA A 199 47.76 -3.44 46.84
C ALA A 199 47.87 -3.90 45.36
N TYR A 200 49.07 -3.73 44.77
CA TYR A 200 49.77 -4.54 43.74
C TYR A 200 49.06 -5.07 42.46
N ASP A 201 49.25 -4.34 41.35
CA ASP A 201 50.17 -4.60 40.21
C ASP A 201 50.27 -5.96 39.45
N ASP A 202 50.54 -5.79 38.14
CA ASP A 202 51.34 -6.61 37.18
C ASP A 202 50.78 -7.82 36.38
N ILE A 203 50.67 -7.60 35.04
CA ILE A 203 51.50 -8.18 33.94
C ILE A 203 51.71 -9.73 33.94
N SER A 204 51.50 -10.52 32.87
CA SER A 204 51.93 -10.32 31.45
C SER A 204 51.16 -11.15 30.38
N CYS A 205 51.34 -10.69 29.14
CA CYS A 205 51.19 -11.38 27.85
C CYS A 205 51.82 -12.78 27.72
N TYR A 206 51.47 -13.50 26.64
CA TYR A 206 52.48 -14.13 25.78
C TYR A 206 52.06 -14.15 24.30
N CYS A 207 52.95 -13.71 23.42
CA CYS A 207 52.93 -13.98 21.97
C CYS A 207 54.02 -15.01 21.65
N ASN A 208 54.02 -15.59 20.44
CA ASN A 208 55.28 -16.01 19.84
C ASN A 208 55.22 -15.95 18.31
N ASP A 209 56.29 -15.45 17.71
CA ASP A 209 56.43 -15.24 16.26
C ASP A 209 56.79 -16.53 15.51
N LEU A 210 56.51 -16.55 14.20
CA LEU A 210 57.64 -16.51 13.25
C LEU A 210 57.22 -15.80 11.95
N SER A 211 58.18 -15.11 11.32
CA SER A 211 58.00 -14.34 10.08
C SER A 211 58.25 -15.21 8.83
N ILE A 212 57.90 -14.81 7.59
CA ILE A 212 58.68 -13.90 6.73
C ILE A 212 57.91 -13.55 5.43
N SER A 213 58.21 -12.36 4.85
CA SER A 213 58.02 -11.94 3.44
C SER A 213 56.63 -11.49 2.91
N MET A 214 56.45 -10.16 2.88
CA MET A 214 56.17 -9.30 1.70
C MET A 214 55.04 -9.70 0.69
N THR A 215 54.20 -8.78 0.17
CA THR A 215 54.43 -7.35 -0.09
C THR A 215 53.14 -6.51 -0.08
N VAL A 216 53.23 -5.24 0.33
CA VAL A 216 52.17 -4.20 0.25
C VAL A 216 51.59 -4.05 -1.16
N ARG A 217 50.25 -4.05 -1.31
CA ARG A 217 49.59 -3.56 -2.55
C ARG A 217 48.15 -3.02 -2.49
N GLU A 218 47.58 -2.75 -1.32
CA GLU A 218 46.17 -2.27 -1.24
C GLU A 218 45.99 -0.74 -1.24
N ALA A 219 47.07 0.03 -1.16
CA ALA A 219 47.01 1.50 -1.16
C ALA A 219 46.99 2.16 -2.56
N GLN A 220 46.37 1.54 -3.57
CA GLN A 220 46.31 2.12 -4.93
C GLN A 220 45.12 1.68 -5.84
N ARG A 221 43.89 1.67 -5.31
CA ARG A 221 42.65 1.49 -6.11
C ARG A 221 41.58 2.58 -5.92
N SER A 222 42.01 3.83 -5.76
CA SER A 222 41.20 5.01 -6.07
C SER A 222 41.98 5.93 -7.02
N LEU A 223 41.27 6.80 -7.74
CA LEU A 223 41.79 7.73 -8.77
C LEU A 223 42.41 7.07 -10.03
N PHE A 224 41.60 6.38 -10.84
CA PHE A 224 41.68 6.46 -12.33
C PHE A 224 40.48 5.77 -13.03
N LYS A 225 39.35 6.48 -13.15
CA LYS A 225 38.23 6.12 -14.06
C LYS A 225 37.92 7.27 -15.04
N LYS A 226 38.89 7.59 -15.91
CA LYS A 226 38.66 8.35 -17.16
C LYS A 226 39.53 7.80 -18.28
N ARG A 227 38.98 6.87 -19.05
CA ARG A 227 39.28 6.63 -20.47
C ARG A 227 38.06 6.00 -21.12
N ALA A 228 37.64 6.55 -22.26
CA ALA A 228 36.85 5.79 -23.21
C ALA A 228 37.79 4.85 -23.99
N CYS A 229 37.26 3.71 -24.44
CA CYS A 229 37.53 3.22 -25.79
C CYS A 229 36.66 2.02 -26.16
N LEU A 230 36.25 2.02 -27.44
CA LEU A 230 36.11 0.87 -28.35
C LEU A 230 35.28 -0.35 -27.92
N CYS A 231 34.27 -0.65 -28.74
CA CYS A 231 33.56 -1.92 -28.75
C CYS A 231 34.50 -3.08 -29.12
N ALA A 232 34.87 -3.90 -28.14
CA ALA A 232 35.10 -5.32 -28.39
C ALA A 232 33.74 -6.04 -28.30
N PRO A 233 33.46 -7.07 -29.12
CA PRO A 233 32.24 -7.85 -28.96
C PRO A 233 32.27 -8.55 -27.60
N ALA A 234 31.24 -8.33 -26.79
CA ALA A 234 31.07 -9.08 -25.55
C ALA A 234 30.96 -10.57 -25.91
N ARG A 235 31.87 -11.40 -25.38
CA ARG A 235 31.61 -12.84 -25.30
C ARG A 235 30.44 -13.02 -24.35
N VAL A 236 29.25 -13.20 -24.91
CA VAL A 236 28.12 -13.79 -24.18
C VAL A 236 28.60 -15.13 -23.69
N CYS A 237 28.88 -15.23 -22.38
CA CYS A 237 29.12 -16.51 -21.75
C CYS A 237 27.75 -17.16 -21.63
N CYS A 238 27.35 -17.96 -22.62
CA CYS A 238 26.10 -18.71 -22.55
C CYS A 238 26.22 -19.69 -21.38
N THR A 239 25.71 -19.31 -20.23
CA THR A 239 25.53 -20.17 -19.07
C THR A 239 24.40 -21.15 -19.41
N THR A 240 24.75 -22.28 -20.01
CA THR A 240 23.82 -23.34 -20.46
C THR A 240 23.23 -24.15 -19.29
N GLY A 241 22.99 -23.48 -18.16
CA GLY A 241 22.43 -24.03 -16.94
C GLY A 241 21.13 -23.31 -16.59
N ARG A 242 20.16 -24.09 -16.11
CA ARG A 242 18.94 -23.60 -15.46
C ARG A 242 19.33 -22.87 -14.17
N ASN A 243 18.74 -21.71 -13.90
CA ASN A 243 18.95 -20.99 -12.65
C ASN A 243 18.29 -21.74 -11.48
N LYS A 244 18.89 -21.60 -10.29
CA LYS A 244 18.42 -22.18 -9.03
C LYS A 244 17.33 -21.28 -8.42
N LEU A 245 16.54 -21.79 -7.47
CA LEU A 245 15.45 -21.04 -6.84
C LEU A 245 15.42 -21.22 -5.33
N LEU A 246 15.36 -20.10 -4.60
CA LEU A 246 15.04 -20.02 -3.18
C LEU A 246 13.62 -19.43 -3.01
N LEU A 247 12.76 -20.13 -2.28
CA LEU A 247 11.54 -19.56 -1.70
C LEU A 247 11.79 -19.29 -0.22
N THR A 248 11.68 -18.03 0.23
CA THR A 248 11.76 -17.65 1.64
C THR A 248 10.43 -17.10 2.12
N ILE A 249 9.97 -17.59 3.28
CA ILE A 249 8.75 -17.10 3.95
C ILE A 249 9.13 -16.40 5.25
N PHE A 250 8.49 -15.25 5.49
CA PHE A 250 8.38 -14.60 6.79
C PHE A 250 6.90 -14.61 7.17
N ASP A 251 6.51 -15.48 8.10
CA ASP A 251 5.11 -15.76 8.44
C ASP A 251 4.38 -14.48 8.91
N GLY A 252 3.09 -14.37 8.59
CA GLY A 252 2.24 -13.25 9.01
C GLY A 252 2.63 -11.86 8.49
N PHE A 253 3.60 -11.74 7.57
CA PHE A 253 4.06 -10.44 7.05
C PHE A 253 3.02 -9.80 6.12
N ARG A 254 2.15 -8.99 6.74
CA ARG A 254 1.12 -8.17 6.09
C ARG A 254 1.70 -7.24 5.03
N TRP A 255 0.96 -7.05 3.94
CA TRP A 255 1.32 -6.29 2.73
C TRP A 255 1.76 -4.82 2.94
N ASP A 256 1.58 -4.25 4.14
CA ASP A 256 1.87 -2.87 4.54
C ASP A 256 2.92 -2.74 5.66
N TYR A 257 3.35 -3.85 6.26
CA TYR A 257 4.37 -3.86 7.32
C TYR A 257 5.71 -3.27 6.88
N ASP A 258 6.01 -3.32 5.59
CA ASP A 258 7.23 -2.78 4.96
C ASP A 258 7.22 -1.25 4.79
N ARG A 259 6.26 -0.53 5.41
CA ARG A 259 5.95 0.86 5.05
C ARG A 259 5.85 1.83 6.23
N ASP A 260 5.51 1.35 7.42
CA ASP A 260 5.70 2.10 8.68
C ASP A 260 7.03 1.76 9.38
N VAL A 261 7.95 1.14 8.62
CA VAL A 261 9.28 0.70 9.04
C VAL A 261 10.29 1.02 7.93
N ASP A 262 11.46 1.53 8.31
CA ASP A 262 12.61 1.68 7.40
C ASP A 262 13.14 0.29 6.99
N THR A 263 12.96 -0.10 5.72
CA THR A 263 13.30 -1.43 5.20
C THR A 263 14.20 -1.38 3.95
N PRO A 264 15.44 -0.88 4.08
CA PRO A 264 16.31 -0.59 2.94
C PRO A 264 16.76 -1.83 2.16
N ASN A 265 16.78 -3.03 2.76
CA ASN A 265 17.17 -4.26 2.06
C ASN A 265 16.00 -4.85 1.26
N LEU A 266 14.79 -4.79 1.82
CA LEU A 266 13.54 -5.07 1.10
C LEU A 266 13.36 -4.10 -0.07
N ASP A 267 13.55 -2.80 0.13
CA ASP A 267 13.37 -1.81 -0.93
C ASP A 267 14.44 -1.89 -2.02
N LYS A 268 15.72 -2.10 -1.66
CA LYS A 268 16.74 -2.48 -2.65
C LYS A 268 16.38 -3.74 -3.43
N MET A 269 15.73 -4.75 -2.80
CA MET A 269 15.26 -5.94 -3.51
C MET A 269 14.15 -5.63 -4.53
N ALA A 270 13.30 -4.61 -4.29
CA ALA A 270 12.28 -4.17 -5.24
C ALA A 270 12.87 -3.34 -6.39
N GLU A 271 13.80 -2.42 -6.11
CA GLU A 271 14.54 -1.69 -7.14
C GLU A 271 15.30 -2.64 -8.07
N GLU A 272 15.89 -3.70 -7.51
CA GLU A 272 16.71 -4.65 -8.25
C GLU A 272 15.92 -5.80 -8.89
N GLY A 273 14.60 -5.88 -8.65
CA GLY A 273 13.72 -7.01 -9.01
C GLY A 273 12.26 -6.61 -9.22
N VAL A 274 11.34 -7.43 -8.69
CA VAL A 274 9.88 -7.30 -8.81
C VAL A 274 9.24 -7.14 -7.42
N LYS A 275 8.26 -6.26 -7.28
CA LYS A 275 7.40 -6.11 -6.09
C LYS A 275 5.93 -6.18 -6.48
N ALA A 276 5.13 -6.97 -5.78
CA ALA A 276 3.67 -6.90 -5.92
C ALA A 276 3.09 -5.79 -5.04
N ALA A 277 1.98 -5.19 -5.45
CA ALA A 277 1.22 -4.26 -4.60
C ALA A 277 0.77 -4.92 -3.29
N TYR A 278 0.33 -6.18 -3.40
CA TYR A 278 0.09 -7.21 -2.39
C TYR A 278 -0.20 -8.54 -3.12
N VAL A 279 -0.29 -9.66 -2.41
CA VAL A 279 -0.84 -10.93 -2.96
C VAL A 279 -2.10 -11.33 -2.19
N THR A 280 -2.93 -12.21 -2.76
CA THR A 280 -4.13 -12.75 -2.09
C THR A 280 -3.92 -14.21 -1.73
N PRO A 281 -4.06 -14.61 -0.45
CA PRO A 281 -3.99 -16.00 -0.03
C PRO A 281 -5.29 -16.75 -0.39
N PRO A 282 -5.29 -18.09 -0.39
CA PRO A 282 -6.52 -18.88 -0.33
C PRO A 282 -7.25 -18.63 1.00
N PHE A 283 -8.55 -18.90 1.06
CA PHE A 283 -9.22 -19.13 2.34
C PHE A 283 -9.17 -20.64 2.67
N LEU A 284 -8.86 -21.08 3.87
CA LEU A 284 -8.58 -20.34 5.11
C LEU A 284 -7.16 -19.74 5.19
N THR A 285 -7.07 -18.48 5.64
CA THR A 285 -5.83 -17.66 5.71
C THR A 285 -4.97 -17.98 6.94
N ILE A 286 -4.62 -19.26 7.13
CA ILE A 286 -3.70 -19.72 8.20
C ILE A 286 -2.54 -20.57 7.64
N THR A 287 -1.52 -20.77 8.48
CA THR A 287 -0.18 -21.28 8.19
C THR A 287 -0.11 -22.51 7.27
N SER A 288 -0.38 -23.71 7.79
CA SER A 288 -0.19 -24.98 7.08
C SER A 288 -0.99 -25.09 5.77
N PRO A 289 -2.28 -24.70 5.72
CA PRO A 289 -3.03 -24.65 4.47
C PRO A 289 -2.40 -23.71 3.43
N THR A 290 -2.03 -22.48 3.82
CA THR A 290 -1.56 -21.49 2.85
C THR A 290 -0.15 -21.77 2.35
N HIS A 291 0.73 -22.23 3.25
CA HIS A 291 2.04 -22.77 2.89
C HIS A 291 1.91 -23.96 1.93
N PHE A 292 0.94 -24.87 2.13
CA PHE A 292 0.75 -26.00 1.21
C PHE A 292 0.15 -25.57 -0.14
N THR A 293 -0.69 -24.53 -0.18
CA THR A 293 -1.14 -23.88 -1.43
C THR A 293 0.03 -23.29 -2.21
N LEU A 294 0.96 -22.58 -1.56
CA LEU A 294 2.19 -22.09 -2.20
C LEU A 294 3.05 -23.23 -2.78
N LEU A 295 3.09 -24.38 -2.10
CA LEU A 295 3.89 -25.53 -2.49
C LEU A 295 3.26 -26.41 -3.57
N SER A 296 1.94 -26.48 -3.69
CA SER A 296 1.26 -27.38 -4.64
C SER A 296 0.47 -26.65 -5.74
N GLY A 297 0.28 -25.33 -5.61
CA GLY A 297 -0.52 -24.52 -6.55
C GLY A 297 -2.00 -24.88 -6.57
N ARG A 298 -2.52 -25.47 -5.49
CA ARG A 298 -3.90 -25.96 -5.38
C ARG A 298 -4.61 -25.23 -4.26
N TYR A 299 -5.89 -24.94 -4.43
CA TYR A 299 -6.72 -24.40 -3.34
C TYR A 299 -6.89 -25.41 -2.21
N ILE A 300 -7.34 -24.91 -1.05
CA ILE A 300 -7.32 -25.68 0.19
C ILE A 300 -8.29 -26.88 0.15
N GLU A 301 -9.45 -26.75 -0.48
CA GLU A 301 -10.34 -27.89 -0.75
C GLU A 301 -9.72 -28.94 -1.68
N ASN A 302 -8.87 -28.51 -2.60
CA ASN A 302 -8.23 -29.35 -3.62
C ASN A 302 -6.96 -30.05 -3.12
N HIS A 303 -6.33 -29.60 -2.04
CA HIS A 303 -5.12 -30.21 -1.47
C HIS A 303 -5.28 -30.83 -0.07
N GLY A 304 -6.40 -30.59 0.61
CA GLY A 304 -6.82 -31.34 1.80
C GLY A 304 -6.14 -31.03 3.14
N VAL A 305 -5.02 -30.29 3.16
CA VAL A 305 -4.46 -29.64 4.36
C VAL A 305 -5.35 -28.46 4.74
N ILE A 306 -6.47 -28.70 5.44
CA ILE A 306 -7.53 -27.67 5.63
C ILE A 306 -7.36 -26.79 6.87
N HIS A 307 -6.46 -27.14 7.80
CA HIS A 307 -6.23 -26.41 9.05
C HIS A 307 -4.81 -26.62 9.58
N ASN A 308 -4.36 -25.79 10.53
CA ASN A 308 -3.14 -26.02 11.32
C ASN A 308 -3.25 -27.24 12.26
N VAL A 309 -4.44 -27.84 12.43
CA VAL A 309 -4.74 -28.91 13.39
C VAL A 309 -5.27 -30.14 12.65
N TRP A 310 -4.53 -31.25 12.67
CA TRP A 310 -5.07 -32.55 12.28
C TRP A 310 -6.11 -33.00 13.31
N PHE A 311 -7.18 -33.63 12.85
CA PHE A 311 -8.18 -34.22 13.72
C PHE A 311 -8.82 -35.46 13.10
N ASN A 312 -9.39 -36.31 13.95
CA ASN A 312 -10.21 -37.45 13.57
C ASN A 312 -11.58 -37.34 14.26
N THR A 313 -12.66 -37.22 13.48
CA THR A 313 -14.03 -37.00 13.98
C THR A 313 -14.64 -38.20 14.70
N THR A 314 -14.10 -39.40 14.46
CA THR A 314 -14.56 -40.66 15.05
C THR A 314 -13.90 -40.91 16.41
N THR A 315 -12.57 -40.79 16.50
CA THR A 315 -11.83 -40.92 17.76
C THR A 315 -11.84 -39.65 18.61
N ARG A 316 -12.27 -38.51 18.01
CA ARG A 316 -12.21 -37.15 18.57
C ARG A 316 -10.80 -36.64 18.89
N GLN A 317 -9.76 -37.35 18.44
CA GLN A 317 -8.38 -36.93 18.63
C GLN A 317 -8.09 -35.66 17.81
N ARG A 318 -7.29 -34.76 18.37
CA ARG A 318 -6.67 -33.61 17.69
C ARG A 318 -5.16 -33.67 17.87
N LYS A 319 -4.41 -33.03 16.97
CA LYS A 319 -2.96 -32.81 17.08
C LYS A 319 -2.67 -31.37 16.73
N GLU A 320 -2.01 -30.65 17.62
CA GLU A 320 -1.63 -29.25 17.40
C GLU A 320 -0.57 -29.09 16.30
N TYR A 321 -0.41 -27.86 15.79
CA TYR A 321 0.44 -27.48 14.64
C TYR A 321 1.73 -28.32 14.49
N TYR A 322 2.63 -28.27 15.47
CA TYR A 322 3.89 -29.01 15.44
C TYR A 322 3.68 -30.52 15.25
N MET A 323 2.73 -31.13 15.99
CA MET A 323 2.45 -32.56 15.91
C MET A 323 1.75 -32.95 14.61
N THR A 324 1.07 -32.01 13.94
CA THR A 324 0.41 -32.20 12.64
C THR A 324 1.42 -32.31 11.49
N GLN A 325 2.61 -31.70 11.61
CA GLN A 325 3.66 -31.85 10.59
C GLN A 325 4.10 -33.32 10.41
N PHE A 326 4.06 -34.13 11.48
CA PHE A 326 4.47 -35.55 11.49
C PHE A 326 3.32 -36.52 11.22
N VAL A 327 2.33 -36.11 10.41
CA VAL A 327 1.15 -36.93 10.08
C VAL A 327 1.01 -37.02 8.57
N ASP A 328 1.72 -37.98 7.97
CA ASP A 328 1.82 -38.17 6.51
C ASP A 328 0.44 -38.15 5.81
N GLU A 329 -0.54 -38.89 6.35
CA GLU A 329 -1.93 -38.93 5.85
C GLU A 329 -2.65 -37.56 5.80
N TYR A 330 -2.14 -36.53 6.49
CA TYR A 330 -2.71 -35.18 6.48
C TYR A 330 -2.20 -34.34 5.32
N TRP A 331 -0.94 -34.54 4.92
CA TRP A 331 -0.26 -33.77 3.87
C TRP A 331 -0.32 -34.49 2.52
N ASP A 332 -0.13 -35.81 2.50
CA ASP A 332 -0.28 -36.62 1.29
C ASP A 332 -1.76 -36.97 1.04
N ASN A 333 -2.46 -36.03 0.41
CA ASN A 333 -3.81 -36.21 -0.09
C ASN A 333 -3.81 -36.42 -1.62
N GLY A 334 -2.74 -36.98 -2.18
CA GLY A 334 -2.51 -37.06 -3.63
C GLY A 334 -2.08 -35.73 -4.28
N SER A 335 -1.95 -34.65 -3.49
CA SER A 335 -1.35 -33.38 -3.90
C SER A 335 0.12 -33.36 -3.48
N LEU A 336 1.02 -33.00 -4.38
CA LEU A 336 2.47 -33.03 -4.13
C LEU A 336 3.03 -31.61 -3.98
N PRO A 337 3.90 -31.36 -2.98
CA PRO A 337 4.65 -30.12 -2.91
C PRO A 337 5.72 -30.08 -4.02
N ILE A 338 6.11 -28.87 -4.42
CA ILE A 338 7.02 -28.63 -5.53
C ILE A 338 8.39 -29.29 -5.35
N TRP A 339 8.85 -29.50 -4.11
CA TRP A 339 10.10 -30.22 -3.88
C TRP A 339 10.02 -31.68 -4.37
N ILE A 340 8.93 -32.42 -4.11
CA ILE A 340 8.74 -33.77 -4.66
C ILE A 340 8.59 -33.70 -6.20
N THR A 341 7.82 -32.72 -6.69
CA THR A 341 7.63 -32.48 -8.15
C THR A 341 8.98 -32.30 -8.87
N ALA A 342 9.90 -31.55 -8.27
CA ALA A 342 11.23 -31.24 -8.78
C ALA A 342 12.19 -32.44 -8.65
N GLN A 343 12.17 -33.16 -7.52
CA GLN A 343 12.98 -34.37 -7.31
C GLN A 343 12.66 -35.46 -8.32
N ARG A 344 11.37 -35.70 -8.60
CA ARG A 344 10.91 -36.65 -9.63
C ARG A 344 11.34 -36.27 -11.04
N GLN A 345 11.74 -35.01 -11.25
CA GLN A 345 12.27 -34.48 -12.51
C GLN A 345 13.80 -34.26 -12.46
N GLY A 346 14.49 -34.88 -11.50
CA GLY A 346 15.95 -34.97 -11.44
C GLY A 346 16.66 -33.79 -10.78
N LEU A 347 15.93 -32.81 -10.24
CA LEU A 347 16.51 -31.68 -9.50
C LEU A 347 16.83 -32.08 -8.05
N LYS A 348 17.86 -31.46 -7.47
CA LYS A 348 18.18 -31.61 -6.05
C LYS A 348 17.40 -30.60 -5.22
N THR A 349 16.77 -31.01 -4.11
CA THR A 349 15.94 -30.07 -3.33
C THR A 349 16.12 -30.15 -1.82
N GLY A 350 15.95 -29.00 -1.16
CA GLY A 350 16.08 -28.84 0.29
C GLY A 350 14.92 -28.09 0.93
N SER A 351 14.69 -28.31 2.22
CA SER A 351 13.75 -27.51 3.00
C SER A 351 14.20 -27.32 4.43
N LEU A 352 14.14 -26.08 4.91
CA LEU A 352 14.50 -25.69 6.25
C LEU A 352 13.30 -25.05 6.95
N HIS A 353 12.82 -25.73 7.99
CA HIS A 353 11.75 -25.35 8.94
C HIS A 353 10.34 -25.17 8.35
N PHE A 354 10.18 -25.22 7.02
CA PHE A 354 8.92 -25.00 6.30
C PHE A 354 7.80 -26.01 6.67
N PRO A 355 6.53 -25.59 6.79
CA PRO A 355 5.41 -26.50 7.02
C PRO A 355 5.32 -27.65 6.01
N GLY A 356 5.13 -28.88 6.50
CA GLY A 356 5.08 -30.09 5.68
C GLY A 356 6.43 -30.77 5.42
N THR A 357 7.56 -30.15 5.80
CA THR A 357 8.92 -30.72 5.64
C THR A 357 9.09 -32.09 6.32
N ALA A 358 8.37 -32.33 7.43
CA ALA A 358 8.44 -33.57 8.19
C ALA A 358 7.72 -34.75 7.52
N ALA A 359 6.71 -34.48 6.69
CA ALA A 359 5.84 -35.51 6.13
C ALA A 359 6.51 -36.33 5.01
N THR A 360 5.98 -37.54 4.82
CA THR A 360 6.23 -38.41 3.66
C THR A 360 5.10 -38.25 2.64
N TYR A 361 5.45 -38.12 1.36
CA TYR A 361 4.51 -37.97 0.25
C TYR A 361 4.71 -39.12 -0.74
N GLN A 362 3.72 -40.00 -0.90
CA GLN A 362 3.75 -41.14 -1.80
C GLN A 362 4.96 -42.08 -1.59
N ASN A 363 5.39 -42.22 -0.32
CA ASN A 363 6.61 -42.92 0.14
C ASN A 363 7.95 -42.19 -0.15
N GLU A 364 7.92 -40.95 -0.63
CA GLU A 364 9.09 -40.09 -0.79
C GLU A 364 9.14 -38.99 0.29
N THR A 365 10.33 -38.71 0.79
CA THR A 365 10.61 -37.47 1.54
C THR A 365 11.42 -36.52 0.67
N ILE A 366 11.51 -35.26 1.06
CA ILE A 366 12.53 -34.37 0.51
C ILE A 366 13.95 -34.89 0.86
N GLN A 367 14.90 -34.71 -0.06
CA GLN A 367 16.28 -35.24 -0.01
C GLN A 367 17.10 -34.62 1.12
N VAL A 368 17.04 -33.29 1.26
CA VAL A 368 17.69 -32.54 2.33
C VAL A 368 16.60 -31.85 3.13
N ARG A 369 16.55 -32.10 4.45
CA ARG A 369 15.62 -31.40 5.33
C ARG A 369 16.19 -31.11 6.70
N GLU A 370 15.73 -29.99 7.24
CA GLU A 370 15.62 -29.80 8.67
C GLU A 370 14.18 -29.42 9.00
N VAL A 371 13.53 -30.22 9.85
CA VAL A 371 12.24 -29.86 10.44
C VAL A 371 12.52 -28.89 11.59
N GLU A 372 11.65 -27.88 11.73
CA GLU A 372 11.65 -26.97 12.87
C GLU A 372 11.70 -27.73 14.21
N PRO A 373 12.53 -27.33 15.19
CA PRO A 373 12.50 -27.91 16.52
C PRO A 373 11.32 -27.35 17.33
N ARG A 374 10.67 -28.22 18.13
CA ARG A 374 9.45 -27.88 18.92
C ARG A 374 9.54 -26.65 19.83
N ALA A 375 10.75 -26.21 20.16
CA ALA A 375 11.02 -25.02 20.96
C ALA A 375 12.05 -24.13 20.23
N TYR A 376 11.76 -23.78 18.97
CA TYR A 376 12.52 -22.77 18.24
C TYR A 376 12.29 -21.39 18.85
N ASP A 377 13.33 -20.56 18.87
CA ASP A 377 13.29 -19.19 19.38
C ASP A 377 13.40 -18.20 18.21
N TYR A 378 12.27 -17.73 17.72
CA TYR A 378 12.22 -16.76 16.63
C TYR A 378 12.85 -15.41 17.01
N THR A 379 13.04 -15.09 18.30
CA THR A 379 13.66 -13.82 18.72
C THR A 379 15.16 -13.77 18.43
N ASN A 380 15.81 -14.93 18.28
CA ASN A 380 17.25 -15.04 18.13
C ASN A 380 17.73 -14.88 16.66
N GLU A 381 18.02 -13.64 16.26
CA GLU A 381 18.55 -13.29 14.93
C GLU A 381 19.86 -14.04 14.58
N SER A 382 20.63 -14.54 15.57
CA SER A 382 21.83 -15.34 15.31
C SER A 382 21.50 -16.65 14.61
N VAL A 383 20.46 -17.36 15.09
CA VAL A 383 20.00 -18.62 14.48
C VAL A 383 19.40 -18.36 13.09
N TRP A 384 18.82 -17.18 12.86
CA TRP A 384 18.35 -16.78 11.53
C TRP A 384 19.52 -16.61 10.55
N ARG A 385 20.66 -16.09 11.02
CA ARG A 385 21.91 -15.97 10.24
C ARG A 385 22.55 -17.34 9.98
N GLU A 386 22.55 -18.23 10.98
CA GLU A 386 22.99 -19.62 10.82
C GLU A 386 22.13 -20.39 9.80
N ASN A 387 20.80 -20.22 9.84
CA ASN A 387 19.86 -20.76 8.83
C ASN A 387 20.17 -20.23 7.42
N VAL A 388 20.43 -18.92 7.28
CA VAL A 388 20.81 -18.29 6.00
C VAL A 388 22.14 -18.86 5.47
N ASP A 389 23.19 -18.88 6.29
CA ASP A 389 24.50 -19.38 5.85
C ASP A 389 24.42 -20.86 5.49
N LYS A 390 23.67 -21.68 6.23
CA LYS A 390 23.41 -23.09 5.90
C LYS A 390 22.69 -23.26 4.55
N VAL A 391 21.65 -22.47 4.28
CA VAL A 391 20.94 -22.54 2.98
C VAL A 391 21.81 -22.05 1.82
N ILE A 392 22.51 -20.93 1.96
CA ILE A 392 23.26 -20.33 0.85
C ILE A 392 24.62 -21.01 0.63
N LYS A 393 25.39 -21.27 1.70
CA LYS A 393 26.69 -21.92 1.62
C LYS A 393 26.53 -23.45 1.58
N ASP A 394 26.07 -24.07 2.66
CA ASP A 394 26.13 -25.55 2.75
C ASP A 394 25.23 -26.24 1.71
N TRP A 395 24.06 -25.66 1.42
CA TRP A 395 23.06 -26.28 0.53
C TRP A 395 23.16 -25.80 -0.93
N PHE A 396 23.05 -24.51 -1.22
CA PHE A 396 23.15 -24.03 -2.61
C PHE A 396 24.58 -24.07 -3.18
N LYS A 397 25.60 -23.74 -2.37
CA LYS A 397 26.99 -23.67 -2.87
C LYS A 397 27.73 -25.00 -2.79
N ASP A 398 27.68 -25.68 -1.66
CA ASP A 398 28.52 -26.87 -1.40
C ASP A 398 27.82 -28.19 -1.76
N ALA A 399 26.53 -28.35 -1.44
CA ALA A 399 25.72 -29.51 -1.88
C ALA A 399 25.09 -29.33 -3.29
N ASP A 400 25.13 -28.11 -3.84
CA ASP A 400 24.63 -27.77 -5.17
C ASP A 400 23.13 -28.10 -5.33
N LEU A 401 22.28 -27.78 -4.34
CA LEU A 401 20.82 -27.92 -4.47
C LEU A 401 20.27 -26.96 -5.53
N ASP A 402 19.16 -27.32 -6.18
CA ASP A 402 18.53 -26.53 -7.24
C ASP A 402 17.32 -25.73 -6.75
N PHE A 403 16.58 -26.29 -5.79
CA PHE A 403 15.48 -25.61 -5.11
C PHE A 403 15.61 -25.73 -3.59
N VAL A 404 15.40 -24.62 -2.87
CA VAL A 404 15.28 -24.64 -1.41
C VAL A 404 14.08 -23.83 -0.94
N THR A 405 13.35 -24.36 0.04
CA THR A 405 12.42 -23.61 0.88
C THR A 405 13.04 -23.26 2.23
N LEU A 406 12.84 -22.02 2.67
CA LEU A 406 13.32 -21.46 3.93
C LEU A 406 12.16 -20.72 4.62
N TYR A 407 11.99 -20.91 5.91
CA TYR A 407 10.87 -20.36 6.68
C TYR A 407 11.36 -19.65 7.96
N PHE A 408 10.66 -18.58 8.34
CA PHE A 408 10.81 -17.85 9.59
C PHE A 408 9.43 -17.45 10.13
N GLY A 409 9.06 -17.88 11.34
CA GLY A 409 7.76 -17.64 11.98
C GLY A 409 7.57 -16.27 12.64
N ASP A 410 8.21 -15.23 12.10
CA ASP A 410 8.08 -13.84 12.57
C ASP A 410 8.10 -12.93 11.33
N PRO A 411 7.25 -11.91 11.22
CA PRO A 411 6.58 -11.18 12.30
C PRO A 411 5.29 -11.80 12.88
N ASP A 412 4.82 -12.96 12.43
CA ASP A 412 3.62 -13.62 12.96
C ASP A 412 3.61 -13.78 14.49
N GLU A 413 4.60 -14.45 15.07
CA GLU A 413 4.60 -14.76 16.50
C GLU A 413 4.59 -13.47 17.35
N THR A 414 5.30 -12.43 16.90
CA THR A 414 5.24 -11.09 17.50
C THR A 414 3.87 -10.44 17.30
N GLY A 415 3.27 -10.55 16.10
CA GLY A 415 1.94 -10.04 15.75
C GLY A 415 0.84 -10.65 16.63
N HIS A 416 0.84 -11.97 16.82
CA HIS A 416 -0.04 -12.64 17.78
C HIS A 416 0.18 -12.14 19.22
N LYS A 417 1.43 -12.09 19.70
CA LYS A 417 1.74 -11.69 21.08
C LYS A 417 1.43 -10.22 21.39
N LYS A 418 1.59 -9.32 20.42
CA LYS A 418 1.64 -7.86 20.65
C LYS A 418 0.60 -7.04 19.87
N GLY A 419 0.01 -7.61 18.82
CA GLY A 419 -0.87 -6.94 17.86
C GLY A 419 -0.09 -6.50 16.61
N PRO A 420 -0.71 -6.52 15.43
CA PRO A 420 -0.05 -6.20 14.17
C PRO A 420 0.43 -4.74 14.10
N ASP A 421 -0.21 -3.82 14.81
CA ASP A 421 0.11 -2.38 14.75
C ASP A 421 1.06 -1.95 15.90
N SER A 422 1.69 -2.92 16.58
CA SER A 422 2.57 -2.70 17.76
C SER A 422 4.00 -2.23 17.42
N PRO A 423 4.67 -1.51 18.34
CA PRO A 423 6.10 -1.19 18.22
C PRO A 423 6.98 -2.45 18.12
N GLU A 424 6.64 -3.52 18.83
CA GLU A 424 7.37 -4.79 18.76
C GLU A 424 7.29 -5.43 17.37
N ARG A 425 6.12 -5.38 16.70
CA ARG A 425 6.01 -5.84 15.30
C ARG A 425 6.94 -5.02 14.39
N ARG A 426 7.04 -3.71 14.59
CA ARG A 426 7.97 -2.86 13.82
C ARG A 426 9.43 -3.31 13.99
N GLU A 427 9.85 -3.68 15.19
CA GLU A 427 11.19 -4.24 15.42
C GLU A 427 11.38 -5.64 14.80
N ALA A 428 10.34 -6.48 14.80
CA ALA A 428 10.36 -7.77 14.09
C ALA A 428 10.52 -7.57 12.57
N VAL A 429 9.88 -6.56 11.97
CA VAL A 429 10.07 -6.22 10.55
C VAL A 429 11.49 -5.69 10.27
N LYS A 430 12.08 -4.88 11.17
CA LYS A 430 13.50 -4.48 11.05
C LYS A 430 14.44 -5.68 11.12
N LYS A 431 14.11 -6.72 11.90
CA LYS A 431 14.86 -7.99 11.93
C LYS A 431 14.74 -8.72 10.58
N VAL A 432 13.52 -8.83 10.02
CA VAL A 432 13.30 -9.40 8.68
C VAL A 432 14.15 -8.68 7.62
N ASP A 433 14.16 -7.35 7.62
CA ASP A 433 14.98 -6.57 6.67
C ASP A 433 16.49 -6.81 6.84
N ARG A 434 17.00 -6.83 8.08
CA ARG A 434 18.41 -7.15 8.36
C ARG A 434 18.78 -8.58 7.92
N THR A 435 17.90 -9.55 8.13
CA THR A 435 18.11 -10.94 7.70
C THR A 435 18.07 -11.04 6.18
N LEU A 436 17.20 -10.29 5.49
CA LEU A 436 17.22 -10.20 4.03
C LEU A 436 18.51 -9.57 3.51
N GLY A 437 18.97 -8.47 4.10
CA GLY A 437 20.24 -7.83 3.75
C GLY A 437 21.41 -8.82 3.84
N TYR A 438 21.47 -9.56 4.94
CA TYR A 438 22.48 -10.60 5.15
C TYR A 438 22.35 -11.78 4.18
N LEU A 439 21.14 -12.26 3.90
CA LEU A 439 20.87 -13.31 2.90
C LEU A 439 21.41 -12.91 1.53
N ARG A 440 21.12 -11.68 1.08
CA ARG A 440 21.61 -11.16 -0.20
C ARG A 440 23.13 -10.95 -0.22
N GLU A 441 23.71 -10.48 0.89
CA GLU A 441 25.17 -10.37 1.03
C GLU A 441 25.85 -11.75 0.98
N THR A 442 25.33 -12.77 1.69
CA THR A 442 25.86 -14.14 1.65
C THR A 442 25.71 -14.75 0.24
N VAL A 443 24.63 -14.47 -0.50
CA VAL A 443 24.46 -14.88 -1.92
C VAL A 443 25.54 -14.29 -2.82
N GLU A 444 25.86 -13.01 -2.66
CA GLU A 444 26.95 -12.34 -3.39
C GLU A 444 28.32 -12.91 -2.97
N ARG A 445 28.56 -13.08 -1.67
CA ARG A 445 29.81 -13.60 -1.08
C ARG A 445 30.18 -15.00 -1.58
N HIS A 446 29.19 -15.85 -1.84
CA HIS A 446 29.40 -17.21 -2.38
C HIS A 446 29.30 -17.28 -3.92
N GLY A 447 29.08 -16.15 -4.60
CA GLY A 447 29.06 -16.06 -6.07
C GLY A 447 27.86 -16.76 -6.69
N LEU A 448 26.67 -16.57 -6.11
CA LEU A 448 25.41 -17.16 -6.57
C LEU A 448 24.46 -16.15 -7.25
N SER A 449 24.75 -14.85 -7.18
CA SER A 449 23.87 -13.76 -7.67
C SER A 449 23.39 -13.91 -9.11
N ASP A 450 24.26 -14.38 -10.02
CA ASP A 450 23.94 -14.54 -11.44
C ASP A 450 23.17 -15.85 -11.75
N HIS A 451 22.95 -16.70 -10.74
CA HIS A 451 22.46 -18.08 -10.89
C HIS A 451 21.36 -18.49 -9.90
N LEU A 452 20.94 -17.60 -8.99
CA LEU A 452 19.92 -17.86 -7.98
C LEU A 452 18.78 -16.85 -8.07
N ASN A 453 17.60 -17.33 -8.41
CA ASN A 453 16.34 -16.62 -8.21
C ASN A 453 15.90 -16.74 -6.75
N ILE A 454 15.36 -15.66 -6.19
CA ILE A 454 14.90 -15.58 -4.80
C ILE A 454 13.49 -14.98 -4.82
N ILE A 455 12.50 -15.75 -4.39
CA ILE A 455 11.14 -15.29 -4.12
C ILE A 455 10.98 -15.16 -2.61
N ILE A 456 10.43 -14.02 -2.17
CA ILE A 456 10.13 -13.76 -0.77
C ILE A 456 8.69 -13.26 -0.64
N THR A 457 7.92 -13.92 0.21
CA THR A 457 6.50 -13.63 0.43
C THR A 457 6.15 -13.97 1.87
N ALA A 458 4.98 -13.54 2.32
CA ALA A 458 4.29 -14.23 3.41
C ALA A 458 3.22 -15.15 2.84
N ASP A 459 2.62 -15.94 3.72
CA ASP A 459 1.50 -16.82 3.45
C ASP A 459 0.17 -16.17 3.87
N HIS A 460 0.13 -15.38 4.97
CA HIS A 460 -0.98 -14.48 5.30
C HIS A 460 -0.50 -13.14 5.91
N GLY A 461 -1.45 -12.23 6.11
CA GLY A 461 -1.30 -11.06 6.97
C GLY A 461 -1.82 -11.31 8.40
N MET A 462 -2.27 -10.25 9.07
CA MET A 462 -2.65 -10.23 10.50
C MET A 462 -3.56 -9.02 10.82
N SER A 463 -4.63 -9.23 11.58
CA SER A 463 -5.56 -8.16 12.03
C SER A 463 -5.61 -8.07 13.55
N THR A 464 -5.92 -6.89 14.10
CA THR A 464 -5.96 -6.65 15.56
C THR A 464 -7.20 -7.28 16.20
N VAL A 465 -7.05 -7.99 17.31
CA VAL A 465 -8.16 -8.59 18.09
C VAL A 465 -8.73 -7.56 19.07
N LEU A 466 -10.04 -7.33 19.02
CA LEU A 466 -10.73 -6.38 19.89
C LEU A 466 -10.96 -6.99 21.28
N LYS A 467 -10.71 -6.20 22.34
CA LYS A 467 -10.77 -6.63 23.75
C LYS A 467 -11.34 -5.56 24.68
N GLY A 468 -11.72 -5.97 25.88
CA GLY A 468 -12.28 -5.11 26.93
C GLY A 468 -13.81 -5.17 27.02
N ASP A 469 -14.37 -4.62 28.09
CA ASP A 469 -15.76 -4.84 28.51
C ASP A 469 -16.83 -4.39 27.51
N GLN A 470 -16.47 -3.52 26.55
CA GLN A 470 -17.37 -3.05 25.48
C GLN A 470 -17.43 -3.99 24.27
N VAL A 471 -16.53 -4.98 24.20
CA VAL A 471 -16.47 -5.95 23.10
C VAL A 471 -17.29 -7.17 23.46
N LYS A 472 -18.49 -7.29 22.90
CA LYS A 472 -19.25 -8.56 22.98
C LYS A 472 -18.49 -9.65 22.24
N GLN A 473 -17.88 -10.56 22.98
CA GLN A 473 -17.13 -11.69 22.44
C GLN A 473 -18.06 -12.75 21.86
N ILE A 474 -17.57 -13.49 20.86
CA ILE A 474 -18.26 -14.69 20.36
C ILE A 474 -17.96 -15.83 21.33
N ILE A 475 -18.94 -16.19 22.15
CA ILE A 475 -18.92 -17.34 23.04
C ILE A 475 -20.10 -18.23 22.67
N LEU A 476 -19.84 -19.44 22.17
CA LEU A 476 -20.90 -20.28 21.58
C LEU A 476 -21.92 -20.78 22.63
N THR A 477 -21.53 -21.01 23.88
CA THR A 477 -22.47 -21.36 24.97
C THR A 477 -23.53 -20.31 25.24
N ASP A 478 -23.24 -19.05 24.94
CA ASP A 478 -24.08 -17.90 25.31
C ASP A 478 -25.15 -17.63 24.25
N ILE A 479 -25.11 -18.36 23.12
CA ILE A 479 -26.08 -18.28 22.02
C ILE A 479 -27.28 -19.19 22.33
N PRO A 480 -28.50 -18.64 22.52
CA PRO A 480 -29.66 -19.43 22.92
C PRO A 480 -30.00 -20.56 21.94
N GLY A 481 -30.17 -21.78 22.47
CA GLY A 481 -30.53 -22.96 21.69
C GLY A 481 -29.35 -23.79 21.18
N PHE A 482 -28.12 -23.26 21.24
CA PHE A 482 -26.91 -24.04 20.98
C PHE A 482 -26.57 -24.98 22.15
N SER A 483 -26.00 -26.16 21.87
CA SER A 483 -25.43 -27.01 22.91
C SER A 483 -24.37 -27.99 22.38
N TYR A 484 -23.26 -28.11 23.10
CA TYR A 484 -22.27 -29.17 22.88
C TYR A 484 -22.83 -30.60 22.99
N LYS A 485 -23.97 -30.78 23.67
CA LYS A 485 -24.66 -32.07 23.75
C LYS A 485 -25.23 -32.53 22.41
N ASP A 486 -25.45 -31.60 21.47
CA ASP A 486 -25.96 -31.89 20.12
C ASP A 486 -24.84 -32.15 19.09
N LEU A 487 -23.57 -31.96 19.47
CA LEU A 487 -22.40 -32.16 18.60
C LEU A 487 -21.79 -33.57 18.73
N GLN A 488 -21.31 -34.10 17.60
CA GLN A 488 -20.41 -35.26 17.58
C GLN A 488 -18.95 -34.82 17.71
N PHE A 489 -18.54 -33.74 17.04
CA PHE A 489 -17.19 -33.18 17.08
C PHE A 489 -17.21 -31.67 16.79
N HIS A 490 -16.13 -30.95 17.14
CA HIS A 490 -15.93 -29.53 16.83
C HIS A 490 -14.43 -29.21 16.71
N LEU A 491 -14.12 -28.14 15.98
CA LEU A 491 -12.84 -27.45 15.95
C LEU A 491 -13.15 -25.96 16.12
N ILE A 492 -12.82 -25.41 17.29
CA ILE A 492 -13.14 -24.06 17.80
C ILE A 492 -12.08 -23.70 18.85
N ASP A 493 -12.06 -22.47 19.36
CA ASP A 493 -10.98 -21.97 20.24
C ASP A 493 -9.60 -21.91 19.51
N TYR A 494 -9.64 -21.76 18.18
CA TYR A 494 -8.49 -21.66 17.27
C TYR A 494 -8.63 -20.45 16.32
N GLY A 495 -8.90 -19.26 16.86
CA GLY A 495 -9.02 -18.02 16.09
C GLY A 495 -10.43 -17.72 15.54
N PRO A 496 -10.53 -17.06 14.37
CA PRO A 496 -11.79 -16.52 13.84
C PRO A 496 -12.60 -17.52 12.99
N MET A 497 -12.11 -18.73 12.77
CA MET A 497 -12.81 -19.79 12.04
C MET A 497 -13.13 -20.96 12.98
N GLY A 498 -14.33 -21.54 12.85
CA GLY A 498 -14.70 -22.76 13.55
C GLY A 498 -15.44 -23.75 12.65
N MET A 499 -15.27 -25.05 12.91
CA MET A 499 -15.98 -26.12 12.21
C MET A 499 -16.73 -27.02 13.19
N LEU A 500 -17.99 -27.33 12.91
CA LEU A 500 -18.83 -28.17 13.76
C LEU A 500 -19.34 -29.40 13.01
N LEU A 501 -19.33 -30.55 13.69
CA LEU A 501 -20.02 -31.77 13.25
C LEU A 501 -21.22 -32.04 14.17
N PRO A 502 -22.45 -31.70 13.73
CA PRO A 502 -23.69 -32.10 14.41
C PRO A 502 -23.79 -33.61 14.57
N LYS A 503 -24.56 -34.06 15.58
CA LYS A 503 -25.14 -35.41 15.58
C LYS A 503 -26.20 -35.54 14.49
N GLU A 504 -26.54 -36.77 14.16
CA GLU A 504 -27.68 -37.10 13.30
C GLU A 504 -28.96 -36.37 13.75
N GLY A 505 -29.67 -35.77 12.79
CA GLY A 505 -30.88 -34.96 13.04
C GLY A 505 -30.65 -33.58 13.66
N MET A 506 -29.44 -33.22 14.11
CA MET A 506 -29.19 -31.96 14.83
C MET A 506 -28.67 -30.80 13.96
N LEU A 507 -28.40 -31.02 12.68
CA LEU A 507 -27.79 -30.01 11.79
C LEU A 507 -28.59 -28.71 11.73
N ASP A 508 -29.87 -28.77 11.35
CA ASP A 508 -30.71 -27.57 11.25
C ASP A 508 -30.99 -26.92 12.61
N LYS A 509 -31.02 -27.70 13.70
CA LYS A 509 -31.14 -27.15 15.06
C LYS A 509 -29.94 -26.26 15.40
N ILE A 510 -28.73 -26.75 15.18
CA ILE A 510 -27.49 -26.04 15.50
C ILE A 510 -27.30 -24.85 14.56
N TYR A 511 -27.54 -25.04 13.26
CA TYR A 511 -27.44 -23.98 12.25
C TYR A 511 -28.39 -22.82 12.56
N ASN A 512 -29.67 -23.09 12.82
CA ASN A 512 -30.65 -22.03 13.11
C ASN A 512 -30.48 -21.38 14.49
N ALA A 513 -29.83 -22.06 15.46
CA ALA A 513 -29.46 -21.43 16.74
C ALA A 513 -28.28 -20.46 16.58
N LEU A 514 -27.27 -20.82 15.78
CA LEU A 514 -26.07 -20.00 15.62
C LEU A 514 -26.22 -18.88 14.59
N LYS A 515 -27.00 -19.07 13.52
CA LYS A 515 -27.19 -18.10 12.43
C LYS A 515 -27.87 -16.82 12.93
N GLY A 516 -27.10 -15.74 13.03
CA GLY A 516 -27.55 -14.46 13.61
C GLY A 516 -27.59 -14.44 15.15
N GLY A 517 -27.09 -15.48 15.83
CA GLY A 517 -26.97 -15.53 17.29
C GLY A 517 -25.92 -14.56 17.85
N HIS A 518 -24.97 -14.14 17.01
CA HIS A 518 -24.06 -13.02 17.24
C HIS A 518 -23.99 -12.16 15.97
N PRO A 519 -23.97 -10.81 16.06
CA PRO A 519 -23.94 -9.95 14.86
C PRO A 519 -22.70 -10.17 13.99
N ASN A 520 -21.58 -10.51 14.63
CA ASN A 520 -20.27 -10.62 13.99
C ASN A 520 -19.84 -12.09 13.75
N LEU A 521 -20.82 -12.99 13.60
CA LEU A 521 -20.61 -14.43 13.40
C LEU A 521 -21.44 -14.91 12.20
N HIS A 522 -20.73 -15.22 11.12
CA HIS A 522 -21.31 -15.81 9.92
C HIS A 522 -21.32 -17.33 10.05
N VAL A 523 -22.47 -17.93 9.72
CA VAL A 523 -22.71 -19.37 9.90
C VAL A 523 -23.20 -19.96 8.59
N TYR A 524 -22.37 -20.81 8.01
CA TYR A 524 -22.60 -21.48 6.74
C TYR A 524 -22.82 -22.97 6.99
N LYS A 525 -23.75 -23.58 6.24
CA LYS A 525 -23.62 -25.01 5.97
C LYS A 525 -22.48 -25.19 4.97
N LYS A 526 -21.85 -26.36 4.97
CA LYS A 526 -20.76 -26.68 4.03
C LYS A 526 -21.16 -26.45 2.57
N GLU A 527 -22.40 -26.81 2.23
CA GLU A 527 -23.03 -26.61 0.93
C GLU A 527 -23.45 -25.16 0.62
N ASP A 528 -23.57 -24.29 1.63
CA ASP A 528 -23.92 -22.87 1.51
C ASP A 528 -22.66 -21.96 1.42
N MET A 529 -21.45 -22.52 1.52
CA MET A 529 -20.20 -21.75 1.54
C MET A 529 -19.98 -20.98 0.23
N PRO A 530 -19.60 -19.68 0.28
CA PRO A 530 -19.28 -18.89 -0.91
C PRO A 530 -18.20 -19.56 -1.77
N SER A 531 -18.52 -19.83 -3.04
CA SER A 531 -17.65 -20.60 -3.94
C SER A 531 -16.26 -20.00 -4.14
N ARG A 532 -16.13 -18.66 -4.08
CA ARG A 532 -14.84 -17.95 -4.17
C ARG A 532 -13.84 -18.29 -3.06
N LEU A 533 -14.28 -18.92 -1.96
CA LEU A 533 -13.41 -19.28 -0.84
C LEU A 533 -12.66 -20.60 -1.08
N HIS A 534 -13.09 -21.43 -2.03
CA HIS A 534 -12.47 -22.72 -2.36
C HIS A 534 -12.14 -23.61 -1.13
N TYR A 535 -13.11 -23.69 -0.21
CA TYR A 535 -13.00 -24.35 1.10
C TYR A 535 -14.21 -25.26 1.42
N SER A 536 -14.99 -25.69 0.42
CA SER A 536 -16.20 -26.52 0.65
C SER A 536 -16.01 -27.97 0.20
N ASN A 537 -15.30 -28.20 -0.90
CA ASN A 537 -15.30 -29.47 -1.64
C ASN A 537 -14.31 -30.53 -1.11
N HIS A 538 -14.05 -30.59 0.20
CA HIS A 538 -13.13 -31.56 0.81
C HIS A 538 -13.76 -32.37 1.95
N PRO A 539 -13.57 -33.71 2.05
CA PRO A 539 -14.21 -34.53 3.09
C PRO A 539 -13.91 -34.12 4.54
N ARG A 540 -12.75 -33.50 4.81
CA ARG A 540 -12.38 -33.03 6.16
C ARG A 540 -13.17 -31.81 6.64
N VAL A 541 -13.70 -30.98 5.73
CA VAL A 541 -14.49 -29.80 6.10
C VAL A 541 -15.83 -30.28 6.68
N LEU A 542 -16.19 -29.79 7.87
CA LEU A 542 -17.36 -30.29 8.60
C LEU A 542 -18.68 -29.64 8.10
N PRO A 543 -19.87 -30.22 8.39
CA PRO A 543 -21.15 -29.75 7.84
C PRO A 543 -21.55 -28.32 8.19
N ILE A 544 -21.03 -27.73 9.27
CA ILE A 544 -21.23 -26.33 9.61
C ILE A 544 -19.86 -25.65 9.75
N VAL A 545 -19.69 -24.52 9.07
CA VAL A 545 -18.52 -23.64 9.14
C VAL A 545 -18.94 -22.30 9.73
N LEU A 546 -18.09 -21.77 10.61
CA LEU A 546 -18.25 -20.52 11.34
C LEU A 546 -17.13 -19.57 10.94
N ILE A 547 -17.44 -18.31 10.66
CA ILE A 547 -16.45 -17.27 10.32
C ILE A 547 -16.81 -16.01 11.10
N ALA A 548 -15.86 -15.45 11.85
CA ALA A 548 -16.00 -14.17 12.54
C ALA A 548 -15.60 -12.99 11.64
N ASP A 549 -16.17 -11.82 11.90
CA ASP A 549 -15.67 -10.56 11.31
C ASP A 549 -14.33 -10.13 11.94
N PRO A 550 -13.50 -9.33 11.23
CA PRO A 550 -12.28 -8.74 11.76
C PRO A 550 -12.42 -8.18 13.18
N GLY A 551 -11.45 -8.50 14.03
CA GLY A 551 -11.45 -8.12 15.44
C GLY A 551 -12.12 -9.13 16.38
N TYR A 552 -12.79 -10.16 15.87
CA TYR A 552 -13.49 -11.16 16.68
C TYR A 552 -12.91 -12.57 16.48
N VAL A 553 -12.86 -13.35 17.57
CA VAL A 553 -12.44 -14.78 17.57
C VAL A 553 -13.52 -15.65 18.19
N ILE A 554 -13.60 -16.93 17.78
CA ILE A 554 -14.70 -17.84 18.12
C ILE A 554 -14.34 -18.72 19.32
N ASN A 555 -14.87 -18.37 20.48
CA ASN A 555 -14.64 -19.08 21.74
C ASN A 555 -15.78 -20.06 22.05
N GLY A 556 -15.44 -21.20 22.63
CA GLY A 556 -16.35 -22.30 22.83
C GLY A 556 -17.23 -22.19 24.08
N PHE A 557 -16.59 -22.01 25.24
CA PHE A 557 -17.22 -21.93 26.58
C PHE A 557 -16.78 -20.70 27.36
N TYR A 558 -15.54 -20.26 27.17
CA TYR A 558 -14.90 -19.14 27.85
C TYR A 558 -13.89 -18.51 26.88
N PRO A 559 -13.53 -17.22 27.01
CA PRO A 559 -12.46 -16.63 26.22
C PRO A 559 -11.09 -17.18 26.62
N LEU A 560 -10.68 -18.26 25.95
CA LEU A 560 -9.37 -18.92 26.17
C LEU A 560 -8.23 -18.24 25.40
N GLN A 561 -8.56 -17.54 24.31
CA GLN A 561 -7.58 -16.97 23.39
C GLN A 561 -7.10 -15.59 23.84
N THR A 562 -5.80 -15.46 24.10
CA THR A 562 -5.18 -14.24 24.64
C THR A 562 -4.41 -13.41 23.61
N ASN A 563 -4.33 -13.87 22.36
CA ASN A 563 -3.64 -13.20 21.24
C ASN A 563 -4.17 -11.77 21.01
N ASN A 564 -3.28 -10.83 20.69
CA ASN A 564 -3.56 -9.42 20.39
C ASN A 564 -3.70 -9.17 18.89
N GLY A 565 -3.04 -9.96 18.06
CA GLY A 565 -3.29 -10.08 16.62
C GLY A 565 -3.81 -11.48 16.29
N GLU A 566 -4.63 -11.60 15.25
CA GLU A 566 -5.10 -12.88 14.73
C GLU A 566 -5.26 -12.85 13.19
N HIS A 567 -5.27 -14.03 12.58
CA HIS A 567 -5.46 -14.27 11.15
C HIS A 567 -6.40 -15.46 10.93
N GLY A 568 -6.69 -15.86 9.68
CA GLY A 568 -7.76 -16.83 9.39
C GLY A 568 -9.13 -16.20 9.07
N TYR A 569 -9.19 -14.89 8.85
CA TYR A 569 -10.39 -14.22 8.36
C TYR A 569 -10.58 -14.45 6.85
N ASP A 570 -11.70 -13.96 6.28
CA ASP A 570 -11.96 -13.99 4.83
C ASP A 570 -10.77 -13.44 4.02
N ASN A 571 -10.38 -14.16 2.95
CA ASN A 571 -9.21 -13.82 2.16
C ASN A 571 -9.36 -12.56 1.30
N GLU A 572 -10.55 -11.96 1.19
CA GLU A 572 -10.74 -10.65 0.56
C GLU A 572 -10.23 -9.49 1.43
N ILE A 573 -10.19 -9.63 2.76
CA ILE A 573 -9.81 -8.58 3.71
C ILE A 573 -8.36 -8.12 3.48
N MET A 574 -8.13 -6.80 3.45
CA MET A 574 -6.79 -6.22 3.24
C MET A 574 -5.78 -6.68 4.30
N ASP A 575 -6.18 -6.74 5.58
CA ASP A 575 -5.32 -7.19 6.67
C ASP A 575 -4.80 -8.62 6.48
N MET A 576 -5.49 -9.47 5.71
CA MET A 576 -5.09 -10.86 5.45
C MET A 576 -4.13 -11.00 4.27
N LYS A 577 -3.86 -9.93 3.51
CA LYS A 577 -2.99 -9.98 2.32
C LYS A 577 -1.50 -10.01 2.73
N PRO A 578 -0.71 -10.99 2.30
CA PRO A 578 0.74 -10.96 2.47
C PRO A 578 1.44 -10.05 1.44
N PHE A 579 2.69 -9.69 1.74
CA PHE A 579 3.60 -9.06 0.77
C PHE A 579 4.21 -10.08 -0.21
N PHE A 580 4.70 -9.64 -1.37
CA PHE A 580 5.50 -10.45 -2.29
C PHE A 580 6.57 -9.58 -2.98
N ARG A 581 7.83 -10.04 -2.96
CA ARG A 581 8.97 -9.49 -3.71
C ARG A 581 9.78 -10.64 -4.32
N ALA A 582 10.36 -10.44 -5.51
CA ALA A 582 11.22 -11.44 -6.17
C ALA A 582 12.42 -10.80 -6.86
N VAL A 583 13.58 -11.44 -6.86
CA VAL A 583 14.81 -10.95 -7.51
C VAL A 583 15.63 -12.12 -8.04
N GLY A 584 16.32 -11.93 -9.16
CA GLY A 584 17.17 -12.97 -9.74
C GLY A 584 17.43 -12.78 -11.24
N PRO A 585 18.22 -13.65 -11.86
CA PRO A 585 18.56 -13.58 -13.29
C PRO A 585 17.36 -13.68 -14.24
N ASP A 586 16.26 -14.35 -13.85
CA ASP A 586 15.08 -14.51 -14.71
C ASP A 586 13.96 -13.47 -14.46
N PHE A 587 14.13 -12.58 -13.49
CA PHE A 587 13.12 -11.58 -13.11
C PHE A 587 13.39 -10.20 -13.74
N HIS A 588 12.32 -9.49 -14.09
CA HIS A 588 12.38 -8.06 -14.39
C HIS A 588 12.91 -7.26 -13.19
N ARG A 589 13.53 -6.11 -13.45
CA ARG A 589 14.10 -5.21 -12.44
C ARG A 589 13.30 -3.91 -12.36
N ASN A 590 13.16 -3.36 -11.15
CA ASN A 590 12.34 -2.20 -10.83
C ASN A 590 10.90 -2.30 -11.35
N LEU A 591 10.26 -3.46 -11.19
CA LEU A 591 8.91 -3.72 -11.67
C LEU A 591 7.91 -3.83 -10.52
N LEU A 592 7.02 -2.83 -10.40
CA LEU A 592 5.82 -2.94 -9.57
C LEU A 592 4.70 -3.63 -10.38
N VAL A 593 4.12 -4.68 -9.82
CA VAL A 593 3.01 -5.44 -10.42
C VAL A 593 1.73 -5.36 -9.59
N GLY A 594 0.59 -5.53 -10.28
CA GLY A 594 -0.72 -5.62 -9.64
C GLY A 594 -0.88 -6.85 -8.74
N PRO A 595 -1.96 -6.91 -7.94
CA PRO A 595 -2.20 -8.04 -7.06
C PRO A 595 -2.58 -9.32 -7.82
N PHE A 596 -2.16 -10.46 -7.29
CA PHE A 596 -2.47 -11.80 -7.80
C PHE A 596 -2.59 -12.80 -6.64
N GLU A 597 -3.14 -13.99 -6.89
CA GLU A 597 -3.34 -15.01 -5.86
C GLU A 597 -2.10 -15.91 -5.68
N THR A 598 -1.79 -16.29 -4.43
CA THR A 598 -0.61 -17.10 -4.09
C THR A 598 -0.60 -18.49 -4.73
N VAL A 599 -1.78 -19.02 -5.10
CA VAL A 599 -1.94 -20.26 -5.88
C VAL A 599 -1.15 -20.26 -7.19
N ASN A 600 -0.93 -19.07 -7.79
CA ASN A 600 -0.16 -18.91 -9.03
C ASN A 600 1.37 -18.95 -8.83
N VAL A 601 1.85 -18.90 -7.59
CA VAL A 601 3.29 -18.93 -7.28
C VAL A 601 3.87 -20.31 -7.63
N TYR A 602 3.13 -21.40 -7.45
CA TYR A 602 3.58 -22.73 -7.87
C TYR A 602 3.90 -22.80 -9.37
N ALA A 603 3.00 -22.29 -10.22
CA ALA A 603 3.21 -22.25 -11.67
C ALA A 603 4.42 -21.37 -12.06
N LEU A 604 4.64 -20.25 -11.37
CA LEU A 604 5.84 -19.41 -11.49
C LEU A 604 7.11 -20.18 -11.11
N MET A 605 7.11 -20.84 -9.95
CA MET A 605 8.26 -21.61 -9.46
C MET A 605 8.58 -22.79 -10.37
N CYS A 606 7.58 -23.52 -10.87
CA CYS A 606 7.77 -24.58 -11.85
C CYS A 606 8.36 -24.06 -13.17
N HIS A 607 8.00 -22.85 -13.61
CA HIS A 607 8.59 -22.24 -14.81
C HIS A 607 10.05 -21.82 -14.60
N LEU A 608 10.37 -21.16 -13.48
CA LEU A 608 11.74 -20.79 -13.10
C LEU A 608 12.64 -22.04 -12.95
N LEU A 609 12.11 -23.05 -12.25
CA LEU A 609 12.71 -24.38 -12.16
C LEU A 609 12.45 -25.24 -13.41
N GLY A 610 12.02 -24.68 -14.54
CA GLY A 610 11.85 -25.31 -15.85
C GLY A 610 11.25 -26.72 -15.87
N ILE A 611 10.40 -27.07 -14.91
CA ILE A 611 9.80 -28.39 -14.70
C ILE A 611 8.35 -28.40 -15.15
N LYS A 612 7.85 -29.57 -15.51
CA LYS A 612 6.42 -29.77 -15.70
C LYS A 612 5.73 -29.67 -14.32
N PRO A 613 4.71 -28.81 -14.15
CA PRO A 613 3.91 -28.78 -12.94
C PRO A 613 3.00 -30.02 -12.83
N GLU A 614 2.65 -30.39 -11.60
CA GLU A 614 1.54 -31.32 -11.32
C GLU A 614 0.18 -30.66 -11.59
N ILE A 615 -0.91 -31.42 -11.39
CA ILE A 615 -2.28 -30.88 -11.51
C ILE A 615 -2.50 -29.81 -10.43
N ASN A 616 -2.56 -28.56 -10.85
CA ASN A 616 -2.66 -27.38 -9.99
C ASN A 616 -3.72 -26.42 -10.54
N ASP A 617 -4.21 -25.53 -9.67
CA ASP A 617 -5.29 -24.58 -9.96
C ASP A 617 -4.76 -23.19 -10.38
N GLY A 618 -3.46 -22.94 -10.21
CA GLY A 618 -2.79 -21.70 -10.61
C GLY A 618 -2.43 -21.65 -12.10
N SER A 619 -2.25 -20.43 -12.63
CA SER A 619 -1.77 -20.20 -14.00
C SER A 619 -0.54 -19.29 -14.02
N LEU A 620 0.45 -19.70 -14.84
CA LEU A 620 1.64 -18.91 -15.10
C LEU A 620 1.30 -17.55 -15.73
N ASP A 621 0.22 -17.40 -16.50
CA ASP A 621 -0.05 -16.14 -17.20
C ASP A 621 -0.32 -14.95 -16.25
N HIS A 622 -0.73 -15.21 -15.00
CA HIS A 622 -0.84 -14.17 -13.95
C HIS A 622 0.52 -13.66 -13.46
N THR A 623 1.61 -14.42 -13.63
CA THR A 623 2.95 -14.13 -13.10
C THR A 623 4.03 -13.98 -14.18
N LYS A 624 3.77 -14.45 -15.40
CA LYS A 624 4.68 -14.46 -16.57
C LYS A 624 5.24 -13.10 -16.94
N HIS A 625 4.49 -12.02 -16.71
CA HIS A 625 4.92 -10.65 -16.98
C HIS A 625 5.99 -10.13 -15.98
N MET A 626 6.25 -10.88 -14.90
CA MET A 626 7.33 -10.62 -13.95
C MET A 626 8.69 -11.12 -14.46
N LEU A 627 8.69 -12.00 -15.47
CA LEU A 627 9.87 -12.68 -15.99
C LEU A 627 10.44 -11.95 -17.21
N ILE A 628 11.76 -11.87 -17.31
CA ILE A 628 12.38 -11.39 -18.55
C ILE A 628 12.12 -12.38 -19.69
N SER A 629 11.85 -11.86 -20.88
CA SER A 629 11.75 -12.69 -22.08
C SER A 629 13.14 -13.18 -22.51
N ASN A 630 13.63 -14.24 -21.87
CA ASN A 630 14.80 -14.97 -22.33
C ASN A 630 14.61 -15.32 -23.81
N GLY A 631 15.58 -14.95 -24.64
CA GLY A 631 15.49 -15.08 -26.10
C GLY A 631 15.17 -16.52 -26.50
N LYS A 632 14.19 -16.67 -27.41
CA LYS A 632 13.57 -17.93 -27.88
C LYS A 632 14.30 -19.23 -27.49
N PRO A 633 13.62 -20.21 -26.87
CA PRO A 633 14.09 -21.58 -26.85
C PRO A 633 14.52 -22.04 -28.25
N CYS A 634 15.64 -22.74 -28.34
CA CYS A 634 16.13 -23.33 -29.59
C CYS A 634 15.32 -24.58 -29.97
N GLU A 635 14.04 -24.39 -30.30
CA GLU A 635 13.23 -25.45 -30.90
C GLU A 635 13.57 -25.58 -32.39
N THR A 636 13.88 -26.80 -32.80
CA THR A 636 14.11 -27.19 -34.20
C THR A 636 12.82 -27.03 -34.99
N GLY A 637 12.88 -26.32 -36.12
CA GLY A 637 11.67 -25.98 -36.87
C GLY A 637 11.09 -27.12 -37.69
N ASP A 638 9.75 -27.16 -37.80
CA ASP A 638 9.07 -27.29 -39.10
C ASP A 638 7.57 -26.90 -39.00
N ALA A 639 7.22 -25.67 -39.38
CA ALA A 639 5.81 -25.23 -39.54
C ALA A 639 5.67 -24.00 -40.47
N LYS A 640 5.27 -24.28 -41.72
CA LYS A 640 4.92 -23.38 -42.84
C LYS A 640 4.43 -21.96 -42.50
N GLU A 641 4.96 -20.99 -43.23
CA GLU A 641 4.41 -19.62 -43.31
C GLU A 641 2.95 -19.58 -43.83
N SER A 642 2.20 -18.57 -43.39
CA SER A 642 1.08 -18.02 -44.16
C SER A 642 1.12 -16.48 -44.13
N SER A 643 1.65 -15.88 -45.20
CA SER A 643 2.02 -14.47 -45.25
C SER A 643 0.87 -13.58 -45.74
N VAL A 644 0.05 -13.06 -44.81
CA VAL A 644 -1.04 -12.11 -45.09
C VAL A 644 -0.50 -10.68 -45.33
N LEU A 645 0.41 -10.54 -46.30
CA LEU A 645 1.21 -9.32 -46.49
C LEU A 645 1.61 -8.95 -47.95
N PRO A 646 0.74 -9.13 -48.98
CA PRO A 646 0.84 -8.32 -50.21
C PRO A 646 -0.21 -7.19 -50.34
N ASN A 647 -1.43 -7.40 -49.81
CA ASN A 647 -2.60 -6.61 -50.21
C ASN A 647 -2.61 -5.14 -49.71
N LEU A 648 -1.85 -4.81 -48.66
CA LEU A 648 -1.85 -3.46 -48.07
C LEU A 648 -1.16 -2.41 -48.97
N PHE A 649 -0.11 -2.80 -49.70
CA PHE A 649 0.69 -1.86 -50.50
C PHE A 649 -0.03 -1.35 -51.76
N ILE A 650 -0.86 -2.19 -52.38
CA ILE A 650 -1.62 -1.83 -53.60
C ILE A 650 -2.67 -0.74 -53.27
N GLY A 651 -3.33 -0.85 -52.12
CA GLY A 651 -4.30 0.15 -51.65
C GLY A 651 -3.66 1.51 -51.37
N PHE A 652 -2.51 1.54 -50.70
CA PHE A 652 -1.79 2.79 -50.40
C PHE A 652 -1.28 3.50 -51.67
N ALA A 653 -0.75 2.75 -52.64
CA ALA A 653 -0.30 3.31 -53.92
C ALA A 653 -1.46 3.93 -54.72
N ALA A 654 -2.62 3.25 -54.77
CA ALA A 654 -3.81 3.77 -55.43
C ALA A 654 -4.35 5.05 -54.77
N PHE A 655 -4.39 5.09 -53.42
CA PHE A 655 -4.87 6.26 -52.68
C PHE A 655 -3.94 7.48 -52.87
N ALA A 656 -2.61 7.27 -52.76
CA ALA A 656 -1.63 8.34 -52.97
C ALA A 656 -1.70 8.91 -54.40
N GLY A 657 -1.86 8.04 -55.41
CA GLY A 657 -2.05 8.45 -56.80
C GLY A 657 -3.32 9.28 -57.03
N PHE A 658 -4.43 8.91 -56.38
CA PHE A 658 -5.68 9.66 -56.45
C PHE A 658 -5.57 11.05 -55.82
N VAL A 659 -4.97 11.15 -54.62
CA VAL A 659 -4.75 12.44 -53.94
C VAL A 659 -3.84 13.35 -54.77
N PHE A 660 -2.78 12.82 -55.37
CA PHE A 660 -1.90 13.58 -56.25
C PHE A 660 -2.62 14.08 -57.51
N PHE A 661 -3.46 13.25 -58.14
CA PHE A 661 -4.25 13.66 -59.30
C PHE A 661 -5.24 14.79 -58.96
N VAL A 662 -5.95 14.68 -57.83
CA VAL A 662 -6.86 15.72 -57.33
C VAL A 662 -6.09 17.04 -57.07
N PHE A 663 -4.90 16.97 -56.47
CA PHE A 663 -4.05 18.16 -56.26
C PHE A 663 -3.64 18.83 -57.59
N VAL A 664 -3.22 18.06 -58.59
CA VAL A 664 -2.86 18.59 -59.92
C VAL A 664 -4.05 19.23 -60.63
N VAL A 665 -5.25 18.63 -60.55
CA VAL A 665 -6.48 19.21 -61.12
C VAL A 665 -6.86 20.51 -60.41
N LEU A 666 -6.86 20.54 -59.07
CA LEU A 666 -7.24 21.73 -58.29
C LEU A 666 -6.26 22.89 -58.46
N THR A 667 -4.95 22.62 -58.53
CA THR A 667 -3.93 23.65 -58.77
C THR A 667 -3.98 24.18 -60.20
N SER A 668 -4.19 23.31 -61.20
CA SER A 668 -4.39 23.71 -62.60
C SER A 668 -5.64 24.60 -62.77
N TYR A 669 -6.74 24.24 -62.11
CA TYR A 669 -7.99 25.02 -62.11
C TYR A 669 -7.80 26.41 -61.48
N HIS A 670 -7.05 26.52 -60.37
CA HIS A 670 -6.73 27.82 -59.75
C HIS A 670 -5.75 28.64 -60.59
N GLY A 671 -4.78 28.02 -61.27
CA GLY A 671 -3.90 28.69 -62.23
C GLY A 671 -4.68 29.30 -63.39
N TYR A 672 -5.57 28.51 -64.01
CA TYR A 672 -6.46 28.96 -65.08
C TYR A 672 -7.37 30.12 -64.61
N LYS A 673 -7.89 30.05 -63.38
CA LYS A 673 -8.76 31.11 -62.81
C LYS A 673 -7.99 32.41 -62.50
N ARG A 674 -6.71 32.33 -62.08
CA ARG A 674 -5.86 33.52 -61.86
C ARG A 674 -5.49 34.25 -63.16
N LEU A 675 -5.28 33.53 -64.27
CA LEU A 675 -4.93 34.12 -65.57
C LEU A 675 -6.03 35.01 -66.19
N LYS A 676 -7.26 34.99 -65.66
CA LYS A 676 -8.39 35.78 -66.17
C LYS A 676 -8.61 37.13 -65.44
N SER A 677 -7.77 37.48 -64.45
CA SER A 677 -8.03 38.56 -63.49
C SER A 677 -6.98 39.69 -63.46
N VAL A 678 -6.46 40.13 -64.61
CA VAL A 678 -5.63 41.34 -64.71
C VAL A 678 -6.01 42.19 -65.94
N LYS A 679 -6.71 43.31 -65.72
CA LYS A 679 -6.78 44.43 -66.69
C LYS A 679 -7.06 45.76 -65.95
N SER A 680 -6.22 46.76 -66.23
CA SER A 680 -6.20 48.12 -65.66
C SER A 680 -5.93 48.24 -64.14
N GLY A 681 -5.10 49.18 -63.66
CA GLY A 681 -4.04 49.90 -64.41
C GLY A 681 -3.46 51.14 -63.72
N LYS A 682 -2.21 51.48 -64.12
CA LYS A 682 -1.54 52.81 -64.05
C LYS A 682 -1.07 53.27 -62.63
N VAL A 683 0.25 53.45 -62.39
CA VAL A 683 1.17 54.60 -62.74
C VAL A 683 1.25 55.63 -61.58
N LYS A 684 2.38 56.20 -61.13
CA LYS A 684 3.75 56.40 -61.69
C LYS A 684 4.79 56.75 -60.58
N MET A 685 6.10 56.49 -60.83
CA MET A 685 7.32 57.31 -60.50
C MET A 685 7.58 57.93 -59.08
N VAL A 686 8.82 58.26 -58.65
CA VAL A 686 10.21 57.77 -58.87
C VAL A 686 11.20 58.54 -57.94
N CYS A 687 12.44 58.06 -57.81
CA CYS A 687 13.60 58.75 -57.18
C CYS A 687 13.53 58.97 -55.64
N LYS A 688 14.63 59.21 -54.92
CA LYS A 688 16.05 58.74 -54.97
C LYS A 688 16.76 59.45 -53.81
N LEU A 689 17.52 58.74 -52.97
CA LEU A 689 18.85 59.13 -52.45
C LEU A 689 19.26 58.25 -51.25
N THR A 690 20.55 57.94 -51.21
CA THR A 690 21.34 57.35 -50.11
C THR A 690 22.66 58.16 -50.05
N PRO A 691 23.62 57.95 -49.13
CA PRO A 691 23.70 56.93 -48.07
C PRO A 691 24.19 57.43 -46.68
N SER A 692 24.06 56.58 -45.66
CA SER A 692 25.07 56.49 -44.59
C SER A 692 25.19 55.04 -44.07
N LYS A 693 26.38 54.73 -43.54
CA LYS A 693 26.76 53.43 -42.94
C LYS A 693 26.12 53.31 -41.53
N ARG A 694 25.99 52.14 -40.88
CA ARG A 694 26.79 50.90 -40.95
C ARG A 694 26.02 49.70 -40.34
N ASP A 695 26.56 48.50 -40.56
CA ASP A 695 26.41 47.26 -39.76
C ASP A 695 25.11 46.41 -39.74
N HIS A 696 25.16 45.34 -40.55
CA HIS A 696 24.98 43.93 -40.15
C HIS A 696 23.81 43.53 -39.21
N CYS A 697 22.64 43.21 -39.80
CA CYS A 697 22.19 41.81 -39.96
C CYS A 697 20.89 41.72 -40.79
N ALA A 698 20.53 40.51 -41.26
CA ALA A 698 19.38 40.32 -42.15
C ALA A 698 18.07 40.06 -41.36
N PRO A 699 16.93 40.64 -41.77
CA PRO A 699 15.64 40.35 -41.15
C PRO A 699 15.05 39.04 -41.68
N THR A 700 15.09 37.99 -40.86
CA THR A 700 14.13 36.88 -41.01
C THR A 700 12.72 37.39 -40.71
N ARG A 701 11.74 36.88 -41.45
CA ARG A 701 10.33 37.20 -41.21
C ARG A 701 9.79 36.18 -40.22
N ASP A 702 10.05 36.43 -38.95
CA ASP A 702 9.81 35.47 -37.88
C ASP A 702 8.31 35.13 -37.73
N LEU A 703 8.04 33.89 -37.32
CA LEU A 703 6.69 33.47 -36.98
C LEU A 703 6.31 34.09 -35.63
N CYS A 704 5.28 34.94 -35.62
CA CYS A 704 4.50 35.20 -34.41
C CYS A 704 3.67 33.96 -34.04
N LYS A 705 4.36 32.87 -33.62
CA LYS A 705 3.75 31.92 -32.68
C LYS A 705 3.64 32.65 -31.36
N SER A 706 2.42 32.95 -30.94
CA SER A 706 2.17 33.34 -29.54
C SER A 706 2.64 32.19 -28.67
N VAL A 707 3.69 32.39 -27.88
CA VAL A 707 4.02 31.48 -26.78
C VAL A 707 2.89 31.66 -25.77
N ARG A 708 2.13 30.58 -25.51
CA ARG A 708 1.07 30.57 -24.51
C ARG A 708 1.73 30.37 -23.15
N ASN A 709 1.33 31.16 -22.16
CA ASN A 709 1.85 31.02 -20.81
C ASN A 709 1.39 29.69 -20.19
N LYS A 710 2.29 29.05 -19.46
CA LYS A 710 2.08 27.79 -18.75
C LYS A 710 1.48 28.06 -17.37
N LEU A 711 0.89 27.04 -16.75
CA LEU A 711 0.24 27.15 -15.44
C LEU A 711 0.69 26.04 -14.48
N LEU A 712 1.07 26.45 -13.27
CA LEU A 712 1.25 25.58 -12.12
C LEU A 712 0.20 25.94 -11.05
N LEU A 713 -0.65 24.97 -10.69
CA LEU A 713 -1.49 25.05 -9.48
C LEU A 713 -0.79 24.28 -8.35
N ILE A 714 -0.68 24.92 -7.18
CA ILE A 714 -0.17 24.33 -5.95
C ILE A 714 -1.28 24.39 -4.90
N SER A 715 -1.59 23.25 -4.27
CA SER A 715 -2.42 23.21 -3.06
C SER A 715 -1.57 22.78 -1.86
N PHE A 716 -1.70 23.52 -0.76
CA PHE A 716 -1.21 23.13 0.56
C PHE A 716 -2.39 22.77 1.44
N ASP A 717 -2.46 21.51 1.85
CA ASP A 717 -3.52 20.93 2.67
C ASP A 717 -3.68 21.72 3.99
N GLY A 718 -4.92 21.96 4.43
CA GLY A 718 -5.23 22.61 5.71
C GLY A 718 -4.78 24.06 5.92
N PHE A 719 -4.25 24.74 4.90
CA PHE A 719 -3.61 26.05 5.07
C PHE A 719 -4.63 27.21 5.18
N ARG A 720 -4.95 27.56 6.43
CA ARG A 720 -5.83 28.65 6.85
C ARG A 720 -5.34 30.03 6.37
N TRP A 721 -6.28 30.92 6.02
CA TRP A 721 -6.06 32.25 5.43
C TRP A 721 -5.16 33.24 6.22
N ASP A 722 -4.92 32.99 7.50
CA ASP A 722 -4.18 33.83 8.44
C ASP A 722 -2.81 33.27 8.83
N TYR A 723 -2.52 31.99 8.52
CA TYR A 723 -1.31 31.29 8.93
C TYR A 723 -0.01 31.99 8.54
N ASP A 724 -0.01 32.77 7.44
CA ASP A 724 1.14 33.52 6.96
C ASP A 724 1.40 34.85 7.70
N ARG A 725 0.57 35.18 8.70
CA ARG A 725 0.68 36.38 9.54
C ARG A 725 1.37 36.12 10.89
N ASP A 726 1.35 34.86 11.35
CA ASP A 726 1.92 34.44 12.64
C ASP A 726 3.46 34.23 12.60
N VAL A 727 4.07 34.45 11.44
CA VAL A 727 5.47 34.10 11.16
C VAL A 727 6.31 35.37 11.03
N ASP A 728 7.07 35.68 12.08
CA ASP A 728 8.19 36.64 12.01
C ASP A 728 9.22 36.13 10.99
N THR A 729 9.16 36.59 9.73
CA THR A 729 10.06 36.15 8.65
C THR A 729 11.47 36.69 8.86
N PRO A 730 12.48 35.85 9.20
CA PRO A 730 13.86 36.28 9.32
C PRO A 730 14.51 36.31 7.93
N ASN A 731 15.49 37.19 7.73
CA ASN A 731 16.13 37.37 6.43
C ASN A 731 16.76 36.05 5.92
N LEU A 732 16.34 35.58 4.73
CA LEU A 732 16.68 34.26 4.16
C LEU A 732 18.19 33.97 4.13
N ASP A 733 19.01 35.01 3.90
CA ASP A 733 20.49 34.97 3.91
C ASP A 733 21.13 34.41 5.20
N LYS A 734 20.39 34.40 6.32
CA LYS A 734 20.90 33.96 7.62
C LYS A 734 20.74 32.45 7.83
N MET A 735 19.58 31.88 7.50
CA MET A 735 19.31 30.45 7.72
C MET A 735 20.10 29.55 6.75
N ALA A 736 20.48 30.05 5.57
CA ALA A 736 21.35 29.36 4.62
C ALA A 736 22.80 29.11 5.12
N LYS A 737 23.17 29.58 6.32
CA LYS A 737 24.52 29.45 6.92
C LYS A 737 24.55 28.72 8.26
N GLU A 738 23.41 28.55 8.92
CA GLU A 738 23.30 27.89 10.22
C GLU A 738 22.49 26.61 10.03
N GLY A 739 23.17 25.47 9.92
CA GLY A 739 22.55 24.18 9.67
C GLY A 739 21.61 23.76 10.80
N VAL A 740 20.31 23.99 10.60
CA VAL A 740 19.27 23.64 11.57
C VAL A 740 19.24 22.12 11.75
N LYS A 741 19.43 21.66 12.99
CA LYS A 741 19.12 20.27 13.35
C LYS A 741 17.61 20.12 13.38
N ALA A 742 17.05 19.34 12.47
CA ALA A 742 15.67 18.90 12.59
C ALA A 742 15.49 18.15 13.92
N THR A 743 14.57 18.61 14.75
CA THR A 743 14.10 17.85 15.91
C THR A 743 13.21 16.71 15.41
N THR A 744 13.50 15.48 15.85
CA THR A 744 12.67 14.31 15.53
C THR A 744 11.29 14.50 16.15
N GLN A 745 10.31 14.78 15.29
CA GLN A 745 8.89 14.85 15.61
C GLN A 745 8.25 13.54 15.14
N GLU A 746 7.30 13.01 15.91
CA GLU A 746 6.75 11.67 15.63
C GLU A 746 5.84 11.67 14.40
N LYS A 747 5.80 10.55 13.68
CA LYS A 747 5.19 10.49 12.34
C LYS A 747 3.70 10.16 12.42
N LYS A 748 2.84 11.07 11.97
CA LYS A 748 1.46 10.76 11.59
C LYS A 748 1.30 10.53 10.09
N GLN A 749 0.28 9.75 9.75
CA GLN A 749 0.11 9.08 8.46
C GLN A 749 -1.20 9.51 7.80
N TYR A 750 -1.14 9.96 6.55
CA TYR A 750 -2.32 10.39 5.80
C TYR A 750 -2.94 9.24 5.01
N TYR A 751 -4.22 8.96 5.28
CA TYR A 751 -4.95 7.81 4.74
C TYR A 751 -5.74 8.16 3.48
N MET A 752 -5.04 8.47 2.39
CA MET A 752 -5.71 8.55 1.08
C MET A 752 -6.20 7.16 0.66
N THR A 753 -7.49 7.09 0.34
CA THR A 753 -8.25 5.85 0.18
C THR A 753 -7.96 5.10 -1.13
N GLN A 754 -8.22 3.79 -1.13
CA GLN A 754 -8.04 2.93 -2.30
C GLN A 754 -8.97 3.36 -3.44
N PHE A 755 -8.43 3.39 -4.66
CA PHE A 755 -9.12 3.97 -5.81
C PHE A 755 -10.33 3.13 -6.24
N VAL A 756 -11.51 3.73 -6.12
CA VAL A 756 -12.73 3.33 -6.82
C VAL A 756 -12.98 4.42 -7.87
N ASP A 757 -12.82 4.11 -9.15
CA ASP A 757 -12.99 5.11 -10.21
C ASP A 757 -14.42 5.68 -10.22
N ASP A 758 -15.43 4.86 -9.92
CA ASP A 758 -16.85 5.25 -9.75
C ASP A 758 -17.08 6.34 -8.67
N TYR A 759 -16.11 6.60 -7.79
CA TYR A 759 -16.17 7.72 -6.84
C TYR A 759 -15.75 9.03 -7.53
N TRP A 760 -14.70 9.01 -8.33
CA TRP A 760 -14.14 10.22 -8.96
C TRP A 760 -14.83 10.59 -10.26
N ASP A 761 -15.26 9.63 -11.07
CA ASP A 761 -16.10 9.90 -12.24
C ASP A 761 -17.57 10.08 -11.83
N ASN A 762 -17.92 11.31 -11.47
CA ASN A 762 -19.29 11.73 -11.18
C ASN A 762 -19.95 12.51 -12.33
N GLY A 763 -19.34 12.50 -13.53
CA GLY A 763 -19.75 13.30 -14.68
C GLY A 763 -19.05 14.67 -14.80
N SER A 764 -18.44 15.18 -13.72
CA SER A 764 -17.58 16.37 -13.76
C SER A 764 -16.14 16.00 -14.15
N LEU A 765 -15.40 16.95 -14.73
CA LEU A 765 -14.05 16.73 -15.25
C LEU A 765 -13.03 17.65 -14.58
N PRO A 766 -11.91 17.13 -14.06
CA PRO A 766 -10.86 17.97 -13.48
C PRO A 766 -10.13 18.78 -14.56
N ILE A 767 -9.41 19.82 -14.12
CA ILE A 767 -8.74 20.77 -15.01
C ILE A 767 -7.70 20.11 -15.93
N TRP A 768 -7.04 19.02 -15.50
CA TRP A 768 -6.09 18.29 -16.34
C TRP A 768 -6.78 17.56 -17.51
N ILE A 769 -7.90 16.87 -17.30
CA ILE A 769 -8.66 16.26 -18.42
C ILE A 769 -9.25 17.34 -19.33
N THR A 770 -9.77 18.43 -18.74
CA THR A 770 -10.27 19.61 -19.48
C THR A 770 -9.22 20.18 -20.45
N ALA A 771 -7.98 20.32 -19.98
CA ALA A 771 -6.86 20.84 -20.77
C ALA A 771 -6.41 19.84 -21.86
N GLN A 772 -6.34 18.54 -21.53
CA GLN A 772 -5.95 17.48 -22.45
C GLN A 772 -6.91 17.32 -23.63
N ARG A 773 -8.23 17.34 -23.36
CA ARG A 773 -9.27 17.31 -24.41
C ARG A 773 -9.20 18.49 -25.38
N GLN A 774 -8.52 19.57 -24.98
CA GLN A 774 -8.29 20.77 -25.79
C GLN A 774 -6.85 20.88 -26.32
N GLY A 775 -6.09 19.77 -26.29
CA GLY A 775 -4.79 19.63 -26.95
C GLY A 775 -3.60 20.19 -26.17
N LEU A 776 -3.78 20.56 -24.90
CA LEU A 776 -2.68 20.92 -24.01
C LEU A 776 -2.06 19.68 -23.34
N LYS A 777 -0.79 19.80 -22.96
CA LYS A 777 -0.11 18.79 -22.14
C LYS A 777 -0.37 19.05 -20.66
N ALA A 778 -0.89 18.07 -19.93
CA ALA A 778 -1.17 18.21 -18.49
C ALA A 778 -0.48 17.15 -17.63
N GLY A 779 -0.02 17.58 -16.45
CA GLY A 779 0.53 16.72 -15.41
C GLY A 779 -0.16 16.90 -14.06
N SER A 780 -0.17 15.85 -13.24
CA SER A 780 -0.64 15.93 -11.86
C SER A 780 0.24 15.14 -10.90
N MET A 781 0.67 15.79 -9.83
CA MET A 781 1.59 15.26 -8.82
C MET A 781 0.94 15.30 -7.44
N HIS A 782 0.63 14.12 -6.92
CA HIS A 782 0.03 13.85 -5.61
C HIS A 782 -1.37 14.47 -5.38
N PHE A 783 -1.92 15.22 -6.33
CA PHE A 783 -3.22 15.87 -6.19
C PHE A 783 -4.35 14.84 -5.98
N PRO A 784 -5.31 15.06 -5.07
CA PRO A 784 -6.50 14.23 -4.94
C PRO A 784 -7.17 13.99 -6.30
N GLY A 785 -7.42 12.73 -6.64
CA GLY A 785 -7.94 12.32 -7.95
C GLY A 785 -6.89 11.97 -9.04
N THR A 786 -5.58 12.23 -8.83
CA THR A 786 -4.51 11.95 -9.83
C THR A 786 -4.51 10.52 -10.39
N ALA A 787 -4.81 9.54 -9.54
CA ALA A 787 -4.82 8.13 -9.91
C ALA A 787 -6.09 7.70 -10.67
N ALA A 788 -7.17 8.44 -10.52
CA ALA A 788 -8.48 8.02 -11.00
C ALA A 788 -8.64 8.15 -12.51
N THR A 789 -9.57 7.35 -13.04
CA THR A 789 -10.05 7.40 -14.41
C THR A 789 -11.34 8.23 -14.47
N TYR A 790 -11.41 9.17 -15.42
CA TYR A 790 -12.56 10.03 -15.67
C TYR A 790 -13.04 9.82 -17.11
N GLN A 791 -14.24 9.27 -17.32
CA GLN A 791 -14.81 8.98 -18.63
C GLN A 791 -13.91 8.11 -19.53
N ASN A 792 -13.17 7.17 -18.92
CA ASN A 792 -12.12 6.33 -19.52
C ASN A 792 -10.80 7.06 -19.88
N GLU A 793 -10.59 8.29 -19.42
CA GLU A 793 -9.33 9.04 -19.56
C GLU A 793 -8.60 9.22 -18.23
N THR A 794 -7.28 9.25 -18.28
CA THR A 794 -6.40 9.61 -17.14
C THR A 794 -5.54 10.81 -17.50
N VAL A 795 -4.86 11.42 -16.52
CA VAL A 795 -3.87 12.47 -16.79
C VAL A 795 -2.65 11.89 -17.53
N GLN A 796 -2.15 12.60 -18.53
CA GLN A 796 -1.06 12.16 -19.43
C GLN A 796 0.25 11.88 -18.67
N VAL A 797 0.57 12.72 -17.69
CA VAL A 797 1.74 12.57 -16.81
C VAL A 797 1.26 12.58 -15.37
N ARG A 798 1.57 11.52 -14.61
CA ARG A 798 1.23 11.45 -13.19
C ARG A 798 2.32 10.87 -12.32
N GLU A 799 2.41 11.44 -11.13
CA GLU A 799 3.02 10.82 -9.95
C GLU A 799 1.92 10.79 -8.88
N VAL A 800 1.39 9.60 -8.62
CA VAL A 800 0.36 9.38 -7.58
C VAL A 800 1.06 9.39 -6.22
N GLU A 801 0.46 10.03 -5.22
CA GLU A 801 1.02 10.03 -3.86
C GLU A 801 1.19 8.57 -3.37
N PRO A 802 2.42 8.14 -3.00
CA PRO A 802 2.60 6.82 -2.44
C PRO A 802 1.86 6.76 -1.10
N ARG A 803 1.24 5.61 -0.80
CA ARG A 803 0.42 5.37 0.41
C ARG A 803 1.15 5.64 1.74
N PHE A 804 2.47 5.84 1.67
CA PHE A 804 3.38 6.21 2.75
C PHE A 804 4.34 7.27 2.18
N TYR A 805 3.85 8.50 2.08
CA TYR A 805 4.64 9.68 1.78
C TYR A 805 5.01 10.37 3.10
N ASP A 806 6.29 10.64 3.33
CA ASP A 806 6.69 11.38 4.53
C ASP A 806 6.45 12.86 4.30
N HIS A 807 5.28 13.33 4.75
CA HIS A 807 4.90 14.73 4.62
C HIS A 807 5.90 15.65 5.35
N THR A 808 6.59 15.17 6.39
CA THR A 808 7.55 15.94 7.19
C THR A 808 8.89 16.19 6.49
N ASP A 809 9.28 15.36 5.51
CA ASP A 809 10.60 15.42 4.87
C ASP A 809 10.71 16.52 3.78
N GLU A 810 11.47 17.59 4.08
CA GLU A 810 11.78 18.68 3.14
C GLU A 810 12.56 18.22 1.89
N THR A 811 13.29 17.10 1.94
CA THR A 811 14.02 16.58 0.77
C THR A 811 13.08 15.94 -0.25
N LEU A 812 12.01 15.27 0.18
CA LEU A 812 10.95 14.78 -0.71
C LEU A 812 10.17 15.93 -1.34
N TRP A 813 9.90 16.99 -0.57
CA TRP A 813 9.28 18.22 -1.08
C TRP A 813 10.15 18.89 -2.15
N THR A 814 11.45 19.04 -1.87
CA THR A 814 12.44 19.57 -2.82
C THR A 814 12.48 18.72 -4.10
N LYS A 815 12.50 17.38 -3.97
CA LYS A 815 12.48 16.43 -5.09
C LYS A 815 11.22 16.58 -5.96
N LYS A 816 10.03 16.74 -5.37
CA LYS A 816 8.78 17.00 -6.12
C LYS A 816 8.86 18.28 -6.94
N VAL A 817 9.39 19.36 -6.36
CA VAL A 817 9.62 20.62 -7.07
C VAL A 817 10.64 20.44 -8.22
N ASP A 818 11.72 19.70 -7.98
CA ASP A 818 12.73 19.41 -9.00
C ASP A 818 12.15 18.57 -10.17
N THR A 819 11.32 17.55 -9.91
CA THR A 819 10.63 16.78 -10.96
C THR A 819 9.70 17.68 -11.78
N VAL A 820 8.84 18.47 -11.11
CA VAL A 820 7.89 19.38 -11.79
C VAL A 820 8.61 20.43 -12.64
N MET A 821 9.70 21.02 -12.13
CA MET A 821 10.42 22.08 -12.83
C MET A 821 11.35 21.52 -13.92
N ASN A 822 12.28 20.63 -13.55
CA ASN A 822 13.34 20.18 -14.46
C ASN A 822 12.88 19.13 -15.48
N ASP A 823 11.98 18.22 -15.09
CA ASP A 823 11.50 17.14 -15.96
C ASP A 823 10.19 17.50 -16.65
N TRP A 824 9.19 17.98 -15.93
CA TRP A 824 7.85 18.17 -16.50
C TRP A 824 7.75 19.48 -17.30
N PHE A 825 8.02 20.63 -16.70
CA PHE A 825 7.97 21.91 -17.43
C PHE A 825 9.13 22.07 -18.43
N ASN A 826 10.36 21.68 -18.08
CA ASN A 826 11.54 21.94 -18.92
C ASN A 826 11.87 20.85 -19.95
N LYS A 827 11.77 19.54 -19.63
CA LYS A 827 12.09 18.46 -20.60
C LYS A 827 10.87 17.95 -21.37
N GLN A 828 9.73 17.77 -20.70
CA GLN A 828 8.48 17.30 -21.33
C GLN A 828 7.63 18.45 -21.88
N ASP A 829 7.93 19.69 -21.50
CA ASP A 829 7.26 20.91 -21.98
C ASP A 829 5.74 20.85 -21.69
N LEU A 830 5.35 20.43 -20.48
CA LEU A 830 3.92 20.44 -20.07
C LEU A 830 3.37 21.87 -20.01
N ASP A 831 2.08 22.06 -20.26
CA ASP A 831 1.42 23.37 -20.25
C ASP A 831 0.70 23.64 -18.93
N LEU A 832 0.19 22.58 -18.29
CA LEU A 832 -0.44 22.59 -16.98
C LEU A 832 0.24 21.56 -16.08
N VAL A 833 0.56 21.95 -14.84
CA VAL A 833 0.84 21.02 -13.75
C VAL A 833 -0.02 21.36 -12.53
N THR A 834 -0.51 20.32 -11.85
CA THR A 834 -1.16 20.41 -10.54
C THR A 834 -0.28 19.68 -9.50
N LEU A 835 -0.04 20.30 -8.35
CA LEU A 835 0.93 19.86 -7.33
C LEU A 835 0.34 19.99 -5.91
N TYR A 836 0.52 18.97 -5.07
CA TYR A 836 -0.11 18.87 -3.74
C TYR A 836 0.89 18.63 -2.60
N PHE A 837 0.59 19.11 -1.39
CA PHE A 837 1.44 19.02 -0.19
C PHE A 837 0.62 18.94 1.12
N GLY A 838 0.65 17.80 1.82
CA GLY A 838 -0.19 17.49 3.00
C GLY A 838 0.25 17.94 4.41
N ASP A 839 1.41 18.57 4.58
CA ASP A 839 2.04 18.74 5.92
C ASP A 839 1.38 19.76 6.88
N PRO A 840 0.79 20.90 6.44
CA PRO A 840 0.18 21.85 7.38
C PRO A 840 -1.07 21.30 8.07
N ASP A 841 -1.88 20.50 7.37
CA ASP A 841 -3.03 19.82 7.96
C ASP A 841 -2.60 18.71 8.93
N ALA A 842 -1.57 17.92 8.57
CA ALA A 842 -1.01 16.88 9.44
C ALA A 842 -0.60 17.41 10.82
N VAL A 843 0.16 18.50 10.83
CA VAL A 843 0.63 19.16 12.05
C VAL A 843 -0.54 19.92 12.74
N GLY A 844 -1.52 20.41 11.98
CA GLY A 844 -2.75 21.02 12.50
C GLY A 844 -3.62 20.03 13.28
N HIS A 845 -3.94 18.88 12.70
CA HIS A 845 -4.66 17.79 13.37
C HIS A 845 -3.91 17.31 14.61
N GLU A 846 -2.57 17.22 14.56
CA GLU A 846 -1.78 16.68 15.67
C GLU A 846 -1.57 17.65 16.82
N PHE A 847 -1.14 18.88 16.56
CA PHE A 847 -0.73 19.84 17.60
C PHE A 847 -1.74 20.98 17.79
N GLY A 848 -2.70 21.13 16.87
CA GLY A 848 -3.68 22.20 16.82
C GLY A 848 -3.28 23.29 15.81
N PRO A 849 -4.24 23.97 15.16
CA PRO A 849 -3.96 24.94 14.10
C PRO A 849 -3.33 26.24 14.59
N ASP A 850 -3.26 26.48 15.89
CA ASP A 850 -2.62 27.66 16.48
C ASP A 850 -1.24 27.32 17.12
N SER A 851 -0.77 26.08 16.98
CA SER A 851 0.45 25.55 17.61
C SER A 851 1.76 26.19 17.10
N PRO A 852 2.84 26.20 17.90
CA PRO A 852 4.20 26.46 17.42
C PRO A 852 4.63 25.52 16.29
N GLU A 853 4.25 24.26 16.39
CA GLU A 853 4.58 23.20 15.44
C GLU A 853 3.99 23.51 14.05
N ARG A 854 2.70 23.90 13.97
CA ARG A 854 2.07 24.34 12.71
C ARG A 854 2.84 25.51 12.10
N ARG A 855 3.34 26.44 12.91
CA ARG A 855 4.09 27.61 12.40
C ARG A 855 5.44 27.21 11.78
N GLU A 856 6.07 26.12 12.20
CA GLU A 856 7.24 25.56 11.51
C GLU A 856 6.86 24.87 10.19
N ALA A 857 5.74 24.15 10.12
CA ALA A 857 5.20 23.63 8.85
C ALA A 857 4.90 24.76 7.85
N VAL A 858 4.36 25.90 8.31
CA VAL A 858 4.15 27.10 7.49
C VAL A 858 5.48 27.72 7.03
N LYS A 859 6.51 27.79 7.88
CA LYS A 859 7.85 28.23 7.47
C LYS A 859 8.48 27.30 6.43
N LYS A 860 8.20 26.00 6.48
CA LYS A 860 8.60 25.01 5.47
C LYS A 860 7.85 25.20 4.15
N VAL A 861 6.56 25.55 4.17
CA VAL A 861 5.83 25.99 2.99
C VAL A 861 6.50 27.21 2.35
N ASP A 862 6.85 28.24 3.12
CA ASP A 862 7.57 29.42 2.59
C ASP A 862 8.95 29.07 2.01
N ARG A 863 9.76 28.25 2.71
CA ARG A 863 11.04 27.71 2.17
C ARG A 863 10.84 27.04 0.81
N THR A 864 9.80 26.21 0.69
CA THR A 864 9.50 25.43 -0.53
C THR A 864 9.03 26.33 -1.67
N VAL A 865 8.18 27.33 -1.40
CA VAL A 865 7.76 28.34 -2.39
C VAL A 865 8.95 29.20 -2.84
N GLY A 866 9.86 29.54 -1.91
CA GLY A 866 11.13 30.21 -2.21
C GLY A 866 12.01 29.41 -3.16
N TYR A 867 12.25 28.12 -2.85
CA TYR A 867 13.02 27.20 -3.69
C TYR A 867 12.38 27.01 -5.08
N LEU A 868 11.06 26.85 -5.13
CA LEU A 868 10.29 26.71 -6.38
C LEU A 868 10.40 27.93 -7.28
N ARG A 869 10.33 29.14 -6.70
CA ARG A 869 10.56 30.41 -7.41
C ARG A 869 11.99 30.48 -7.97
N GLU A 870 12.99 30.07 -7.20
CA GLU A 870 14.37 30.00 -7.69
C GLU A 870 14.54 29.00 -8.83
N SER A 871 13.94 27.80 -8.76
CA SER A 871 14.05 26.80 -9.82
C SER A 871 13.36 27.25 -11.11
N ALA A 872 12.20 27.90 -11.02
CA ALA A 872 11.57 28.57 -12.18
C ALA A 872 12.48 29.66 -12.78
N GLN A 873 13.18 30.44 -11.95
CA GLN A 873 14.13 31.47 -12.42
C GLN A 873 15.39 30.86 -13.06
N LYS A 874 15.98 29.81 -12.47
CA LYS A 874 17.16 29.09 -12.98
C LYS A 874 16.89 28.46 -14.36
N LEU A 875 15.65 28.07 -14.62
CA LEU A 875 15.19 27.53 -15.91
C LEU A 875 14.69 28.59 -16.90
N GLY A 876 14.65 29.88 -16.51
CA GLY A 876 14.14 30.97 -17.36
C GLY A 876 12.62 30.98 -17.57
N LEU A 877 11.86 30.25 -16.75
CA LEU A 877 10.40 30.11 -16.86
C LEU A 877 9.62 31.30 -16.25
N SER A 878 10.27 32.20 -15.50
CA SER A 878 9.61 33.26 -14.72
C SER A 878 8.70 34.21 -15.53
N ASP A 879 9.00 34.44 -16.80
CA ASP A 879 8.20 35.31 -17.69
C ASP A 879 7.19 34.52 -18.56
N GLN A 880 7.08 33.20 -18.36
CA GLN A 880 6.20 32.29 -19.12
C GLN A 880 5.32 31.38 -18.24
N LEU A 881 5.60 31.28 -16.94
CA LEU A 881 4.87 30.42 -16.00
C LEU A 881 4.02 31.27 -15.05
N ASN A 882 2.70 31.08 -15.11
CA ASN A 882 1.78 31.49 -14.06
C ASN A 882 1.78 30.43 -12.95
N ILE A 883 1.79 30.87 -11.70
CA ILE A 883 1.73 30.03 -10.50
C ILE A 883 0.55 30.50 -9.64
N ILE A 884 -0.38 29.60 -9.35
CA ILE A 884 -1.44 29.78 -8.37
C ILE A 884 -1.11 28.90 -7.15
N ILE A 885 -1.23 29.46 -5.96
CA ILE A 885 -1.00 28.80 -4.68
C ILE A 885 -2.25 29.01 -3.82
N THR A 886 -2.83 27.93 -3.31
CA THR A 886 -4.07 27.94 -2.53
C THR A 886 -4.06 26.84 -1.47
N ALA A 887 -5.12 26.77 -0.68
CA ALA A 887 -5.58 25.55 -0.04
C ALA A 887 -7.02 25.22 -0.46
N ASP A 888 -7.50 24.05 -0.06
CA ASP A 888 -8.90 23.61 -0.13
C ASP A 888 -9.70 24.00 1.12
N HIS A 889 -9.12 23.82 2.32
CA HIS A 889 -9.71 24.29 3.59
C HIS A 889 -8.67 24.92 4.55
N GLY A 890 -9.18 25.54 5.60
CA GLY A 890 -8.45 25.81 6.84
C GLY A 890 -8.89 24.88 7.97
N MET A 891 -8.53 25.20 9.22
CA MET A 891 -8.75 24.34 10.39
C MET A 891 -9.07 25.12 11.69
N SER A 892 -10.02 24.61 12.48
CA SER A 892 -10.40 25.11 13.82
C SER A 892 -9.80 24.24 14.94
N THR A 893 -9.47 24.86 16.07
CA THR A 893 -8.95 24.17 17.27
C THR A 893 -10.03 23.35 17.98
N ILE A 894 -9.70 22.13 18.43
CA ILE A 894 -10.54 21.27 19.28
C ILE A 894 -10.24 21.53 20.76
N PHE A 895 -11.28 21.68 21.59
CA PHE A 895 -11.13 21.89 23.02
C PHE A 895 -11.04 20.56 23.78
N LYS A 896 -9.90 20.32 24.45
CA LYS A 896 -9.67 19.14 25.32
C LYS A 896 -9.46 19.56 26.78
N GLY A 897 -9.98 18.75 27.71
CA GLY A 897 -9.89 18.96 29.15
C GLY A 897 -10.91 18.09 29.90
N GLU A 898 -11.23 18.40 31.15
CA GLU A 898 -12.36 17.77 31.85
C GLU A 898 -13.71 18.14 31.21
N ASP A 899 -13.81 19.34 30.61
CA ASP A 899 -14.90 19.78 29.75
C ASP A 899 -14.74 19.24 28.30
N VAL A 900 -14.79 17.93 28.10
CA VAL A 900 -14.77 17.30 26.76
C VAL A 900 -16.04 17.70 25.98
N LYS A 901 -15.88 18.63 25.04
CA LYS A 901 -16.96 19.23 24.24
C LYS A 901 -17.33 18.37 23.03
N GLU A 902 -17.90 17.20 23.30
CA GLU A 902 -18.17 16.20 22.25
C GLU A 902 -19.63 15.79 22.12
N ILE A 903 -20.05 15.65 20.86
CA ILE A 903 -21.42 15.34 20.47
C ILE A 903 -21.54 13.83 20.28
N VAL A 904 -21.70 13.10 21.38
CA VAL A 904 -21.87 11.64 21.34
C VAL A 904 -23.33 11.29 21.03
N LEU A 905 -23.63 10.95 19.78
CA LEU A 905 -24.98 10.74 19.28
C LEU A 905 -25.74 9.66 20.07
N SER A 906 -25.08 8.58 20.50
CA SER A 906 -25.68 7.51 21.33
C SER A 906 -26.24 7.98 22.68
N LYS A 907 -25.82 9.15 23.17
CA LYS A 907 -26.30 9.77 24.41
C LYS A 907 -27.50 10.71 24.20
N ILE A 908 -27.86 11.02 22.94
CA ILE A 908 -28.98 11.90 22.63
C ILE A 908 -30.32 11.17 22.86
N PRO A 909 -31.22 11.67 23.73
CA PRO A 909 -32.47 11.00 24.05
C PRO A 909 -33.35 10.73 22.81
N GLY A 910 -33.84 9.50 22.68
CA GLY A 910 -34.73 9.07 21.59
C GLY A 910 -34.03 8.69 20.29
N PHE A 911 -32.74 8.98 20.13
CA PHE A 911 -31.95 8.51 18.98
C PHE A 911 -31.49 7.06 19.19
N SER A 912 -31.37 6.30 18.10
CA SER A 912 -30.74 4.97 18.13
C SER A 912 -30.12 4.59 16.79
N PHE A 913 -28.87 4.12 16.83
CA PHE A 913 -28.23 3.48 15.67
C PHE A 913 -29.03 2.29 15.13
N LYS A 914 -29.88 1.65 15.93
CA LYS A 914 -30.79 0.58 15.48
C LYS A 914 -31.83 1.06 14.45
N ASP A 915 -32.13 2.35 14.40
CA ASP A 915 -33.04 2.95 13.41
C ASP A 915 -32.33 3.31 12.09
N LEU A 916 -31.01 3.15 12.01
CA LEU A 916 -30.21 3.43 10.82
C LEU A 916 -29.96 2.18 9.96
N LYS A 917 -29.82 2.39 8.66
CA LYS A 917 -29.35 1.40 7.68
C LYS A 917 -27.85 1.57 7.38
N PHE A 918 -27.34 2.81 7.44
CA PHE A 918 -25.93 3.16 7.26
C PHE A 918 -25.64 4.54 7.90
N HIS A 919 -24.39 4.82 8.25
CA HIS A 919 -23.95 6.14 8.76
C HIS A 919 -22.48 6.41 8.46
N MET A 920 -22.15 7.69 8.34
CA MET A 920 -20.79 8.23 8.38
C MET A 920 -20.76 9.26 9.51
N VAL A 921 -20.18 8.86 10.65
CA VAL A 921 -19.93 9.65 11.87
C VAL A 921 -18.61 9.13 12.48
N ASP A 922 -18.11 9.73 13.57
CA ASP A 922 -16.77 9.44 14.11
C ASP A 922 -15.61 9.91 13.19
N TYR A 923 -15.90 10.72 12.16
CA TYR A 923 -14.95 11.28 11.17
C TYR A 923 -14.71 12.80 11.33
N GLY A 924 -14.81 13.33 12.56
CA GLY A 924 -14.62 14.76 12.85
C GLY A 924 -15.93 15.53 13.07
N PRO A 925 -16.05 16.80 12.63
CA PRO A 925 -17.20 17.66 12.93
C PRO A 925 -18.39 17.48 11.97
N PHE A 926 -18.24 16.73 10.88
CA PHE A 926 -19.28 16.47 9.88
C PHE A 926 -19.79 15.03 9.94
N GLY A 927 -21.05 14.81 9.57
CA GLY A 927 -21.61 13.47 9.46
C GLY A 927 -22.83 13.36 8.55
N MET A 928 -23.15 12.13 8.12
CA MET A 928 -24.31 11.81 7.31
C MET A 928 -24.96 10.51 7.78
N LEU A 929 -26.29 10.46 7.84
CA LEU A 929 -27.04 9.26 8.25
C LEU A 929 -28.02 8.83 7.16
N LEU A 930 -28.15 7.51 6.99
CA LEU A 930 -29.22 6.86 6.22
C LEU A 930 -30.14 6.10 7.19
N PRO A 931 -31.26 6.70 7.62
CA PRO A 931 -32.30 6.00 8.37
C PRO A 931 -32.86 4.78 7.61
N LYS A 932 -33.43 3.84 8.35
CA LYS A 932 -34.29 2.79 7.80
C LYS A 932 -35.58 3.39 7.23
N GLU A 933 -36.24 2.62 6.36
CA GLU A 933 -37.54 2.98 5.81
C GLU A 933 -38.55 3.29 6.93
N GLY A 934 -39.29 4.39 6.79
CA GLY A 934 -40.20 4.91 7.82
C GLY A 934 -39.54 5.59 9.04
N MET A 935 -38.21 5.52 9.22
CA MET A 935 -37.52 6.06 10.40
C MET A 935 -36.96 7.48 10.24
N LEU A 936 -37.07 8.10 9.06
CA LEU A 936 -36.46 9.41 8.76
C LEU A 936 -36.86 10.49 9.77
N ASP A 937 -38.16 10.72 9.97
CA ASP A 937 -38.65 11.74 10.90
C ASP A 937 -38.36 11.40 12.37
N LYS A 938 -38.32 10.11 12.72
CA LYS A 938 -37.96 9.67 14.08
C LYS A 938 -36.51 10.05 14.40
N VAL A 939 -35.58 9.72 13.52
CA VAL A 939 -34.16 10.03 13.68
C VAL A 939 -33.92 11.54 13.62
N TYR A 940 -34.56 12.24 12.68
CA TYR A 940 -34.46 13.68 12.54
C TYR A 940 -34.91 14.42 13.80
N ASN A 941 -36.10 14.11 14.32
CA ASN A 941 -36.66 14.79 15.49
C ASN A 941 -35.95 14.43 16.81
N ALA A 942 -35.27 13.28 16.89
CA ALA A 942 -34.43 12.95 18.03
C ALA A 942 -33.10 13.73 18.04
N LEU A 943 -32.49 13.95 16.88
CA LEU A 943 -31.21 14.65 16.76
C LEU A 943 -31.36 16.17 16.72
N LYS A 944 -32.42 16.70 16.10
CA LYS A 944 -32.66 18.14 15.95
C LYS A 944 -32.90 18.81 17.30
N GLY A 945 -31.90 19.57 17.77
CA GLY A 945 -31.91 20.16 19.11
C GLY A 945 -31.55 19.16 20.24
N GLY A 946 -31.16 17.92 19.89
CA GLY A 946 -30.68 16.90 20.83
C GLY A 946 -29.33 17.23 21.46
N HIS A 947 -28.58 18.16 20.86
CA HIS A 947 -27.40 18.81 21.45
C HIS A 947 -27.33 20.27 20.95
N PRO A 948 -27.02 21.27 21.80
CA PRO A 948 -27.10 22.68 21.42
C PRO A 948 -26.10 23.13 20.35
N ASN A 949 -24.99 22.39 20.17
CA ASN A 949 -23.96 22.68 19.16
C ASN A 949 -23.97 21.65 18.01
N LEU A 950 -25.11 20.97 17.77
CA LEU A 950 -25.30 20.01 16.68
C LEU A 950 -26.35 20.54 15.69
N ASN A 951 -25.90 20.89 14.50
CA ASN A 951 -26.76 21.27 13.38
C ASN A 951 -27.25 20.01 12.65
N VAL A 952 -28.56 19.91 12.42
CA VAL A 952 -29.21 18.72 11.87
C VAL A 952 -30.20 19.13 10.78
N TYR A 953 -29.93 18.70 9.56
CA TYR A 953 -30.77 18.98 8.40
C TYR A 953 -31.21 17.69 7.72
N LYS A 954 -32.43 17.70 7.17
CA LYS A 954 -32.75 16.81 6.07
C LYS A 954 -32.09 17.36 4.81
N LYS A 955 -31.77 16.49 3.85
CA LYS A 955 -31.13 16.87 2.57
C LYS A 955 -31.93 17.93 1.81
N GLU A 956 -33.26 17.84 1.84
CA GLU A 956 -34.20 18.78 1.26
C GLU A 956 -34.30 20.12 2.02
N ASP A 957 -33.97 20.14 3.31
CA ASP A 957 -34.00 21.32 4.19
C ASP A 957 -32.64 22.06 4.26
N MET A 958 -31.60 21.54 3.60
CA MET A 958 -30.25 22.11 3.66
C MET A 958 -30.20 23.56 3.12
N PRO A 959 -29.48 24.49 3.79
CA PRO A 959 -29.26 25.84 3.29
C PRO A 959 -28.71 25.85 1.86
N ALA A 960 -29.37 26.59 0.96
CA ALA A 960 -29.02 26.61 -0.46
C ALA A 960 -27.54 27.01 -0.72
N ARG A 961 -26.96 27.88 0.13
CA ARG A 961 -25.54 28.30 0.08
C ARG A 961 -24.51 27.19 0.36
N LEU A 962 -24.95 26.01 0.77
CA LEU A 962 -24.10 24.83 0.94
C LEU A 962 -24.12 23.92 -0.30
N HIS A 963 -25.10 24.07 -1.20
CA HIS A 963 -25.22 23.34 -2.47
C HIS A 963 -25.45 21.81 -2.37
N TYR A 964 -25.91 21.29 -1.22
CA TYR A 964 -26.08 19.85 -0.95
C TYR A 964 -27.32 19.17 -1.60
N SER A 965 -28.37 19.92 -1.93
CA SER A 965 -29.71 19.32 -2.13
C SER A 965 -29.81 18.30 -3.28
N ASN A 966 -29.04 18.47 -4.35
CA ASN A 966 -29.28 17.76 -5.62
C ASN A 966 -28.42 16.50 -5.86
N HIS A 967 -27.30 16.30 -5.15
CA HIS A 967 -26.34 15.24 -5.51
C HIS A 967 -26.72 13.85 -4.93
N PRO A 968 -26.79 12.76 -5.72
CA PRO A 968 -27.37 11.48 -5.28
C PRO A 968 -26.59 10.79 -4.14
N ARG A 969 -25.27 10.99 -4.02
CA ARG A 969 -24.45 10.34 -2.98
C ARG A 969 -24.65 10.90 -1.56
N LEU A 970 -25.32 12.05 -1.41
CA LEU A 970 -25.60 12.65 -0.11
C LEU A 970 -26.81 11.97 0.55
N LEU A 971 -26.65 11.53 1.80
CA LEU A 971 -27.67 10.77 2.53
C LEU A 971 -28.85 11.66 3.00
N PRO A 972 -30.00 11.08 3.39
CA PRO A 972 -31.19 11.86 3.75
C PRO A 972 -31.03 12.81 4.94
N LEU A 973 -30.12 12.50 5.88
CA LEU A 973 -29.79 13.37 7.01
C LEU A 973 -28.31 13.78 6.98
N ILE A 974 -28.07 15.06 7.20
CA ILE A 974 -26.74 15.69 7.24
C ILE A 974 -26.57 16.37 8.59
N LEU A 975 -25.39 16.23 9.16
CA LEU A 975 -25.00 16.70 10.49
C LEU A 975 -23.73 17.55 10.38
N TYR A 976 -23.66 18.66 11.12
CA TYR A 976 -22.38 19.31 11.40
C TYR A 976 -22.36 19.96 12.80
N ALA A 977 -21.19 19.93 13.43
CA ALA A 977 -20.93 20.56 14.71
C ALA A 977 -20.61 22.06 14.56
N ASP A 978 -20.70 22.82 15.64
CA ASP A 978 -20.10 24.16 15.73
C ASP A 978 -18.60 24.07 16.09
N PRO A 979 -17.77 25.08 15.77
CA PRO A 979 -16.32 25.07 16.02
C PRO A 979 -15.89 24.61 17.41
N GLY A 980 -14.94 23.66 17.43
CA GLY A 980 -14.39 23.07 18.65
C GLY A 980 -15.19 21.92 19.25
N TYR A 981 -16.25 21.47 18.56
CA TYR A 981 -17.00 20.24 18.85
C TYR A 981 -16.85 19.22 17.71
N VAL A 982 -16.91 17.93 18.02
CA VAL A 982 -16.89 16.82 17.03
C VAL A 982 -18.03 15.83 17.24
N ILE A 983 -18.42 15.14 16.16
CA ILE A 983 -19.55 14.20 16.13
C ILE A 983 -19.04 12.77 16.29
N ASN A 984 -19.28 12.19 17.46
CA ASN A 984 -18.98 10.79 17.75
C ASN A 984 -20.27 9.96 17.79
N GLY A 985 -20.21 8.70 17.41
CA GLY A 985 -21.33 7.77 17.45
C GLY A 985 -21.56 7.21 18.84
N PHE A 986 -20.73 6.24 19.25
CA PHE A 986 -20.90 5.50 20.51
C PHE A 986 -19.97 5.97 21.63
N TYR A 987 -18.69 6.21 21.31
CA TYR A 987 -17.64 6.54 22.26
C TYR A 987 -16.83 7.74 21.77
N VAL A 988 -16.13 8.40 22.68
CA VAL A 988 -15.12 9.41 22.35
C VAL A 988 -13.94 8.70 21.68
N PHE A 989 -13.76 8.89 20.37
CA PHE A 989 -12.65 8.32 19.60
C PHE A 989 -11.65 9.38 19.09
N GLN A 990 -12.03 10.67 19.11
CA GLN A 990 -11.22 11.71 18.48
C GLN A 990 -9.95 12.03 19.29
N THR A 991 -8.80 11.97 18.62
CA THR A 991 -7.48 12.32 19.21
C THR A 991 -6.89 13.60 18.62
N ASN A 992 -7.48 14.19 17.59
CA ASN A 992 -7.01 15.43 16.95
C ASN A 992 -7.14 16.66 17.87
N ASN A 993 -6.19 17.59 17.77
CA ASN A 993 -6.19 18.91 18.42
C ASN A 993 -6.74 20.02 17.49
N GLY A 994 -6.92 19.73 16.20
CA GLY A 994 -7.54 20.60 15.21
C GLY A 994 -8.41 19.79 14.26
N GLU A 995 -9.44 20.40 13.69
CA GLU A 995 -10.38 19.76 12.77
C GLU A 995 -10.89 20.70 11.66
N HIS A 996 -11.39 20.10 10.58
CA HIS A 996 -11.90 20.77 9.39
C HIS A 996 -13.26 20.19 8.95
N GLY A 997 -13.96 20.85 8.03
CA GLY A 997 -15.30 20.41 7.58
C GLY A 997 -16.47 20.95 8.41
N TYR A 998 -16.25 22.02 9.17
CA TYR A 998 -17.32 22.85 9.73
C TYR A 998 -18.04 23.66 8.63
N ASP A 999 -19.06 24.44 9.01
CA ASP A 999 -19.77 25.34 8.09
C ASP A 999 -18.80 26.28 7.34
N ASN A 1000 -18.92 26.32 6.00
CA ASN A 1000 -18.00 27.06 5.14
C ASN A 1000 -18.03 28.59 5.31
N GLU A 1001 -18.98 29.16 6.07
CA GLU A 1001 -18.97 30.57 6.44
C GLU A 1001 -17.95 30.92 7.54
N ILE A 1002 -17.53 29.95 8.36
CA ILE A 1002 -16.59 30.15 9.47
C ILE A 1002 -15.22 30.61 8.95
N MET A 1003 -14.62 31.62 9.60
CA MET A 1003 -13.33 32.19 9.16
C MET A 1003 -12.19 31.17 9.21
N ASP A 1004 -12.18 30.28 10.19
CA ASP A 1004 -11.18 29.22 10.31
C ASP A 1004 -11.21 28.23 9.14
N MET A 1005 -12.35 28.06 8.47
CA MET A 1005 -12.48 27.18 7.30
C MET A 1005 -12.00 27.83 6.00
N LYS A 1006 -11.65 29.12 6.01
CA LYS A 1006 -11.22 29.84 4.81
C LYS A 1006 -9.76 29.51 4.46
N PRO A 1007 -9.48 28.95 3.26
CA PRO A 1007 -8.11 28.79 2.78
C PRO A 1007 -7.51 30.14 2.34
N PHE A 1008 -6.19 30.20 2.21
CA PHE A 1008 -5.49 31.31 1.57
C PHE A 1008 -5.50 31.20 0.03
N PHE A 1009 -5.26 32.32 -0.67
CA PHE A 1009 -5.00 32.36 -2.11
C PHE A 1009 -3.89 33.36 -2.45
N ARG A 1010 -2.91 32.94 -3.25
CA ARG A 1010 -1.82 33.78 -3.78
C ARG A 1010 -1.53 33.39 -5.23
N ALA A 1011 -1.23 34.37 -6.08
CA ALA A 1011 -0.89 34.12 -7.49
C ALA A 1011 0.24 35.03 -7.97
N VAL A 1012 1.05 34.54 -8.90
CA VAL A 1012 2.17 35.27 -9.53
C VAL A 1012 2.42 34.74 -10.94
N GLY A 1013 2.77 35.62 -11.88
CA GLY A 1013 3.08 35.20 -13.25
C GLY A 1013 3.06 36.37 -14.24
N PRO A 1014 3.28 36.11 -15.54
CA PRO A 1014 3.19 37.10 -16.60
C PRO A 1014 1.78 37.71 -16.77
N ASP A 1015 0.71 36.98 -16.44
CA ASP A 1015 -0.67 37.47 -16.63
C ASP A 1015 -1.27 38.12 -15.37
N PHE A 1016 -0.61 38.08 -14.22
CA PHE A 1016 -1.15 38.59 -12.94
C PHE A 1016 -0.65 39.99 -12.55
N HIS A 1017 -1.55 40.83 -12.03
CA HIS A 1017 -1.21 42.14 -11.50
C HIS A 1017 -0.28 42.03 -10.28
N ARG A 1018 0.95 42.53 -10.42
CA ARG A 1018 1.95 42.53 -9.34
C ARG A 1018 1.51 43.39 -8.17
N ASN A 1019 1.70 42.88 -6.95
CA ASN A 1019 1.37 43.54 -5.67
C ASN A 1019 -0.11 43.91 -5.48
N LEU A 1020 -1.03 43.25 -6.18
CA LEU A 1020 -2.47 43.42 -5.98
C LEU A 1020 -2.95 42.59 -4.77
N LEU A 1021 -3.59 43.25 -3.80
CA LEU A 1021 -4.42 42.59 -2.80
C LEU A 1021 -5.86 42.50 -3.33
N VAL A 1022 -6.47 41.32 -3.19
CA VAL A 1022 -7.81 41.01 -3.71
C VAL A 1022 -8.82 40.87 -2.58
N GLY A 1023 -10.10 41.08 -2.88
CA GLY A 1023 -11.18 40.74 -1.95
C GLY A 1023 -11.40 39.22 -1.84
N PRO A 1024 -12.13 38.73 -0.84
CA PRO A 1024 -12.51 37.33 -0.76
C PRO A 1024 -13.42 36.94 -1.94
N PHE A 1025 -13.25 35.72 -2.43
CA PHE A 1025 -14.04 35.12 -3.50
C PHE A 1025 -14.13 33.60 -3.26
N GLU A 1026 -15.09 32.93 -3.89
CA GLU A 1026 -15.32 31.49 -3.69
C GLU A 1026 -14.37 30.65 -4.56
N THR A 1027 -13.83 29.56 -4.00
CA THR A 1027 -12.82 28.68 -4.63
C THR A 1027 -13.26 28.11 -5.98
N VAL A 1028 -14.58 27.94 -6.20
CA VAL A 1028 -15.15 27.49 -7.48
C VAL A 1028 -14.73 28.37 -8.67
N ASN A 1029 -14.50 29.67 -8.44
CA ASN A 1029 -14.09 30.63 -9.47
C ASN A 1029 -12.62 30.44 -9.92
N VAL A 1030 -11.82 29.65 -9.19
CA VAL A 1030 -10.44 29.31 -9.58
C VAL A 1030 -10.44 28.45 -10.86
N TYR A 1031 -11.42 27.56 -11.07
CA TYR A 1031 -11.48 26.75 -12.29
C TYR A 1031 -11.66 27.61 -13.56
N ALA A 1032 -12.55 28.60 -13.51
CA ALA A 1032 -12.74 29.56 -14.59
C ALA A 1032 -11.49 30.43 -14.84
N LEU A 1033 -10.79 30.84 -13.77
CA LEU A 1033 -9.50 31.54 -13.86
C LEU A 1033 -8.42 30.68 -14.54
N MET A 1034 -8.28 29.41 -14.14
CA MET A 1034 -7.32 28.48 -14.76
C MET A 1034 -7.61 28.26 -16.24
N CYS A 1035 -8.89 28.09 -16.61
CA CYS A 1035 -9.29 27.94 -18.02
C CYS A 1035 -8.94 29.18 -18.84
N HIS A 1036 -9.12 30.39 -18.28
CA HIS A 1036 -8.75 31.64 -18.94
C HIS A 1036 -7.23 31.76 -19.15
N LEU A 1037 -6.42 31.50 -18.11
CA LEU A 1037 -4.95 31.54 -18.16
C LEU A 1037 -4.39 30.54 -19.18
N LEU A 1038 -4.95 29.32 -19.21
CA LEU A 1038 -4.61 28.29 -20.18
C LEU A 1038 -5.18 28.57 -21.58
N GLY A 1039 -6.03 29.58 -21.76
CA GLY A 1039 -6.69 29.89 -23.03
C GLY A 1039 -7.53 28.72 -23.58
N ILE A 1040 -8.25 28.03 -22.70
CA ILE A 1040 -9.15 26.90 -23.02
C ILE A 1040 -10.58 27.24 -22.62
N LYS A 1041 -11.55 26.56 -23.23
CA LYS A 1041 -12.95 26.66 -22.83
C LYS A 1041 -13.16 25.83 -21.54
N PRO A 1042 -13.85 26.36 -20.51
CA PRO A 1042 -14.26 25.55 -19.37
C PRO A 1042 -15.32 24.50 -19.77
N GLU A 1043 -15.34 23.37 -19.06
CA GLU A 1043 -16.46 22.43 -19.07
C GLU A 1043 -17.63 22.97 -18.23
N ILE A 1044 -18.69 22.17 -18.05
CA ILE A 1044 -19.79 22.49 -17.13
C ILE A 1044 -19.23 22.68 -15.71
N ASN A 1045 -19.40 23.87 -15.16
CA ASN A 1045 -18.92 24.27 -13.84
C ASN A 1045 -19.72 25.49 -13.34
N ASP A 1046 -19.77 25.69 -12.03
CA ASP A 1046 -20.51 26.81 -11.40
C ASP A 1046 -19.66 28.08 -11.17
N GLY A 1047 -18.40 28.09 -11.62
CA GLY A 1047 -17.45 29.19 -11.42
C GLY A 1047 -17.53 30.27 -12.50
N SER A 1048 -17.42 31.54 -12.10
CA SER A 1048 -17.36 32.68 -13.01
C SER A 1048 -15.99 33.36 -13.00
N LEU A 1049 -15.46 33.61 -14.19
CA LEU A 1049 -14.24 34.37 -14.38
C LEU A 1049 -14.40 35.82 -13.88
N ASP A 1050 -15.58 36.44 -13.95
CA ASP A 1050 -15.72 37.86 -13.64
C ASP A 1050 -15.41 38.20 -12.16
N HIS A 1051 -15.49 37.23 -11.24
CA HIS A 1051 -15.04 37.39 -9.85
C HIS A 1051 -13.50 37.45 -9.72
N THR A 1052 -12.74 36.87 -10.64
CA THR A 1052 -11.27 36.76 -10.60
C THR A 1052 -10.54 37.54 -11.71
N LYS A 1053 -11.25 37.97 -12.75
CA LYS A 1053 -10.76 38.72 -13.92
C LYS A 1053 -10.00 40.00 -13.58
N HIS A 1054 -10.37 40.67 -12.49
CA HIS A 1054 -9.72 41.88 -12.00
C HIS A 1054 -8.28 41.66 -11.50
N MET A 1055 -7.87 40.40 -11.31
CA MET A 1055 -6.52 40.00 -10.93
C MET A 1055 -5.53 40.00 -12.10
N LEU A 1056 -6.06 40.00 -13.33
CA LEU A 1056 -5.29 39.79 -14.55
C LEU A 1056 -4.87 41.11 -15.19
N ILE A 1057 -3.61 41.20 -15.62
CA ILE A 1057 -3.12 42.29 -16.46
C ILE A 1057 -3.90 42.25 -17.77
N SER A 1058 -4.42 43.40 -18.20
CA SER A 1058 -5.15 43.54 -19.46
C SER A 1058 -4.22 43.43 -20.68
N ASN A 1059 -3.72 42.23 -20.95
CA ASN A 1059 -3.01 41.90 -22.17
C ASN A 1059 -3.92 42.20 -23.39
N GLY A 1060 -3.36 42.91 -24.37
CA GLY A 1060 -4.14 43.74 -25.28
C GLY A 1060 -5.14 42.99 -26.16
N LYS A 1061 -6.44 43.25 -25.94
CA LYS A 1061 -7.62 42.64 -26.59
C LYS A 1061 -7.75 41.12 -26.38
N PRO A 1062 -8.74 40.69 -25.58
CA PRO A 1062 -9.44 39.43 -25.85
C PRO A 1062 -9.97 39.44 -27.29
N CYS A 1063 -10.11 38.25 -27.90
CA CYS A 1063 -11.09 38.11 -28.97
C CYS A 1063 -12.48 38.27 -28.33
N GLU A 1064 -13.23 39.27 -28.75
CA GLU A 1064 -14.56 39.57 -28.19
C GLU A 1064 -15.56 38.47 -28.54
N THR A 1065 -15.70 37.48 -27.66
CA THR A 1065 -16.90 36.63 -27.58
C THR A 1065 -18.01 37.47 -26.99
N GLY A 1066 -18.75 38.19 -27.83
CA GLY A 1066 -19.99 38.83 -27.40
C GLY A 1066 -21.04 37.77 -27.10
N ASP A 1067 -21.43 37.64 -25.84
CA ASP A 1067 -22.78 37.17 -25.53
C ASP A 1067 -23.73 38.37 -25.66
N GLY A 1068 -24.88 38.13 -26.28
CA GLY A 1068 -25.66 39.15 -26.95
C GLY A 1068 -26.74 38.60 -27.88
N SER A 1069 -27.38 37.50 -27.48
CA SER A 1069 -28.51 36.83 -28.15
C SER A 1069 -28.22 36.17 -29.52
N GLU A 1070 -27.89 34.88 -29.50
CA GLU A 1070 -27.99 34.00 -30.68
C GLU A 1070 -28.92 32.80 -30.47
N SER A 1071 -30.21 33.08 -30.29
CA SER A 1071 -31.30 32.11 -30.54
C SER A 1071 -31.51 31.83 -32.05
N SER A 1072 -30.48 32.03 -32.86
CA SER A 1072 -30.54 32.21 -34.33
C SER A 1072 -29.66 31.22 -35.11
N LEU A 1073 -28.42 30.93 -34.70
CA LEU A 1073 -27.48 30.19 -35.55
C LEU A 1073 -27.71 28.67 -35.63
N GLN A 1074 -28.31 28.00 -34.63
CA GLN A 1074 -28.68 26.58 -34.79
C GLN A 1074 -29.68 26.39 -35.94
N ASN A 1075 -30.64 27.33 -36.10
CA ASN A 1075 -31.56 27.34 -37.24
C ASN A 1075 -30.84 27.66 -38.57
N VAL A 1076 -29.74 28.41 -38.55
CA VAL A 1076 -28.93 28.70 -39.75
C VAL A 1076 -28.10 27.50 -40.19
N PHE A 1077 -27.50 26.71 -39.28
CA PHE A 1077 -26.76 25.51 -39.69
C PHE A 1077 -27.67 24.36 -40.14
N ILE A 1078 -28.79 24.13 -39.44
CA ILE A 1078 -29.82 23.19 -39.91
C ILE A 1078 -30.43 23.69 -41.23
N GLY A 1079 -30.68 24.99 -41.35
CA GLY A 1079 -31.16 25.63 -42.58
C GLY A 1079 -30.18 25.55 -43.75
N LEU A 1080 -28.88 25.72 -43.53
CA LEU A 1080 -27.85 25.61 -44.58
C LEU A 1080 -27.61 24.15 -44.98
N ALA A 1081 -27.66 23.20 -44.05
CA ALA A 1081 -27.65 21.78 -44.39
C ALA A 1081 -28.89 21.38 -45.20
N ALA A 1082 -30.08 21.87 -44.81
CA ALA A 1082 -31.31 21.68 -45.56
C ALA A 1082 -31.27 22.34 -46.94
N VAL A 1083 -30.76 23.58 -47.08
CA VAL A 1083 -30.63 24.28 -48.37
C VAL A 1083 -29.57 23.64 -49.26
N ALA A 1084 -28.43 23.20 -48.73
CA ALA A 1084 -27.44 22.44 -49.49
C ALA A 1084 -28.00 21.09 -49.96
N GLY A 1085 -28.72 20.38 -49.08
CA GLY A 1085 -29.45 19.16 -49.41
C GLY A 1085 -30.52 19.39 -50.47
N PHE A 1086 -31.32 20.45 -50.36
CA PHE A 1086 -32.39 20.79 -51.30
C PHE A 1086 -31.84 21.29 -52.64
N LEU A 1087 -30.70 21.99 -52.66
CA LEU A 1087 -29.99 22.35 -53.89
C LEU A 1087 -29.35 21.13 -54.57
N LEU A 1088 -28.80 20.18 -53.81
CA LEU A 1088 -28.33 18.89 -54.35
C LEU A 1088 -29.50 18.05 -54.88
N LEU A 1089 -30.63 18.00 -54.17
CA LEU A 1089 -31.84 17.31 -54.62
C LEU A 1089 -32.42 17.98 -55.87
N ALA A 1090 -32.49 19.32 -55.91
CA ALA A 1090 -32.92 20.07 -57.07
C ALA A 1090 -31.95 19.88 -58.25
N PHE A 1091 -30.64 19.83 -58.03
CA PHE A 1091 -29.67 19.54 -59.09
C PHE A 1091 -29.80 18.09 -59.58
N ALA A 1092 -30.03 17.12 -58.70
CA ALA A 1092 -30.30 15.73 -59.07
C ALA A 1092 -31.63 15.57 -59.83
N VAL A 1093 -32.70 16.28 -59.42
CA VAL A 1093 -34.00 16.28 -60.12
C VAL A 1093 -33.90 17.01 -61.46
N VAL A 1094 -33.21 18.15 -61.55
CA VAL A 1094 -33.03 18.91 -62.80
C VAL A 1094 -32.11 18.16 -63.77
N THR A 1095 -31.05 17.50 -63.30
CA THR A 1095 -30.22 16.65 -64.18
C THR A 1095 -30.98 15.39 -64.61
N SER A 1096 -31.69 14.71 -63.71
CA SER A 1096 -32.54 13.57 -64.06
C SER A 1096 -33.65 13.96 -65.03
N TYR A 1097 -34.32 15.09 -64.83
CA TYR A 1097 -35.34 15.62 -65.73
C TYR A 1097 -34.76 15.99 -67.10
N ASN A 1098 -33.57 16.59 -67.16
CA ASN A 1098 -32.90 16.88 -68.44
C ASN A 1098 -32.40 15.61 -69.16
N VAL A 1099 -31.98 14.57 -68.43
CA VAL A 1099 -31.63 13.26 -69.01
C VAL A 1099 -32.90 12.53 -69.52
N HIS A 1100 -34.00 12.59 -68.78
CA HIS A 1100 -35.28 12.00 -69.20
C HIS A 1100 -35.90 12.76 -70.39
N LYS A 1101 -35.81 14.09 -70.40
CA LYS A 1101 -36.27 14.97 -71.49
C LYS A 1101 -35.42 14.83 -72.76
N ARG A 1102 -34.15 14.41 -72.65
CA ARG A 1102 -33.30 14.02 -73.80
C ARG A 1102 -33.61 12.62 -74.38
N ARG A 1103 -34.64 11.92 -73.89
CA ARG A 1103 -35.08 10.61 -74.41
C ARG A 1103 -36.49 10.58 -75.03
N ARG A 1104 -37.10 11.73 -75.32
CA ARG A 1104 -38.32 11.83 -76.16
C ARG A 1104 -38.25 13.00 -77.13
N VAL A 1105 -38.99 12.86 -78.24
CA VAL A 1105 -39.20 13.86 -79.31
C VAL A 1105 -37.95 14.21 -80.13
N SER A 1106 -37.60 13.30 -81.05
CA SER A 1106 -37.38 13.76 -82.42
C SER A 1106 -38.74 14.00 -83.08
N GLN A 1107 -39.04 15.24 -83.49
CA GLN A 1107 -39.93 15.63 -84.60
C GLN A 1107 -40.19 17.15 -84.58
N SER A 1108 -40.07 17.75 -85.76
CA SER A 1108 -40.58 19.09 -86.12
C SER A 1108 -41.99 18.92 -86.74
N PRO A 1109 -42.83 19.95 -87.03
CA PRO A 1109 -42.53 21.39 -87.10
C PRO A 1109 -43.64 22.38 -86.61
N TYR A 1110 -43.38 23.68 -86.84
CA TYR A 1110 -44.32 24.80 -87.13
C TYR A 1110 -45.02 25.66 -86.04
N LEU A 1111 -45.07 26.97 -86.41
CA LEU A 1111 -46.12 28.01 -86.22
C LEU A 1111 -46.40 28.72 -84.87
N GLN A 1112 -45.84 29.95 -84.80
CA GLN A 1112 -46.51 31.26 -84.61
C GLN A 1112 -47.08 31.79 -83.26
N SER A 1113 -46.92 33.12 -83.13
CA SER A 1113 -47.74 34.15 -82.42
C SER A 1113 -47.93 34.14 -80.89
N PHE A 1114 -47.12 34.98 -80.22
CA PHE A 1114 -47.50 36.21 -79.46
C PHE A 1114 -48.99 36.66 -79.50
N PRO A 1115 -49.54 37.40 -78.49
CA PRO A 1115 -48.87 38.58 -77.88
C PRO A 1115 -49.12 38.93 -76.38
N CYS A 1116 -48.34 39.91 -75.88
CA CYS A 1116 -48.66 41.07 -74.98
C CYS A 1116 -49.65 40.94 -73.80
N LEU A 1117 -49.54 41.66 -72.66
CA LEU A 1117 -48.62 42.68 -72.06
C LEU A 1117 -49.05 42.81 -70.56
N PRO A 1118 -48.29 43.45 -69.64
CA PRO A 1118 -46.94 44.01 -69.77
C PRO A 1118 -45.84 43.08 -69.25
#